data_AF-A0A1M7T784-F1
#
_entry.id   AF-A0A1M7T784-F1
#
_cell.length_a   1.000
_cell.length_b   1.000
_cell.length_c   1.000
_cell.angle_alpha   90.00
_cell.angle_beta   90.00
_cell.angle_gamma   90.00
#
_symmetry.space_group_name_H-M   'P 1'
#
loop_
_entity.id
_entity.type
_entity.pdbx_description
1 polymer ?
#
loop_
_entity_poly.entity_id
_entity_poly.type
_entity_poly.pdbx_seq_one_letter_code
_entity_poly.pdbx_strand_id
1 'polypeptide(L)'
;MTVHPNLTSHDATWAPGGRASDVPISGRRENPFERTAAETGDRPAPFEIVCFTKTGGPLTKRISLNEDGSTKSDGSGCLMPRGTAVRTPIDGIAELAALISGLRPDQAISLGALRADLPDQVSVVTKDKLKQFNGHGMADAIARTADSIQFRTGKPGFVLFDYDTKGMPVEVEARLKERGKYWTALCEVLPGLRGASYMQRRSTSAGLLRADTGGRLPGSKGLHVYVAVKDSADIERFLKTVHDRCWLGGFGWLMVGAGGQLLDRSIVDRMVGAPERLVFEGAPVLVPPLTQNEEERRPHVFEGVVIDTLEICPPLSLREIAELNKLRAIAEQRLAPAAAQARETFVEEQTERLIKRTGMSKREATRVVECQIGGTLLPDLELQFDDDALAGTTVADVLKDPTKFVGETLADPLEGVGYGTCKAKIMRKADGSLWINSFAHGRTTYDLKLDVRAIRAALDNASKDEVVGKFIDLALQADLDAVELEQLLGLASERSGLGHRVIARTLKGARTKAAASNAEQERKRRQAERADPRPAVPAPAIDAPWLPQMQLLDDVLGTLNAAEPPMRNHEGMLTQCRMRTPVAMHAFGSTAANGEDTEGEDTKLPPPKQHLLTVLSEPESAELIERHIDFIDGTDRSVHLASPFVRHYMQRTGGALPIAGAIATLPLVLADGDVLAEPGLDRERGIVFRLEPGIVALMPRSEDCDKDHVVDAMQFLCEEWLVDVATTYAGKCILIAAAMTIIERSLFPERPAFWVTAGRRGGGKTTALTMLIMATLGLRPAAATWTPNEEERRKALLSYLMDGVPYILWDNVPRGITISCPHIERCCTADTYVDRKLGVSERVQASAATIHLFTGNNIAPKGDLASRSLQVRIEVDRTDPENRPFRHGDPVGWTEANRVKILRALYKILLGNPELKKSKSAPAKTRFKLWWRVVGAAIENAAKLHYEAIDPAAYDVKDRSRPLPIDFQQLFLEQESDEEDSASLADSLGVLNKRWPGGTFKAADVAALINENGNTPDGIVIREFLFPGQKNDVVSSKAVGRRLIAHVGNPVRHDDKILSLYAGEDNRNKMKTFLVNVTTAEGMAA
;
A
#
# COMPACT_ATOMS: atom_id res chain seq x y z
N MET A 1 -64.15 7.48 12.48
CA MET A 1 -63.80 6.20 11.83
C MET A 1 -62.41 5.85 12.36
N THR A 2 -62.22 5.01 13.39
CA THR A 2 -63.04 3.84 13.83
C THR A 2 -63.15 2.81 12.70
N VAL A 3 -62.85 1.51 12.86
CA VAL A 3 -63.23 0.57 13.95
C VAL A 3 -62.21 -0.59 14.12
N HIS A 4 -61.76 -0.88 15.36
CA HIS A 4 -61.37 -2.24 15.87
C HIS A 4 -62.66 -2.96 16.37
N PRO A 5 -62.78 -4.30 16.58
CA PRO A 5 -61.76 -5.28 17.03
C PRO A 5 -61.90 -6.69 16.39
N ASN A 6 -61.23 -7.75 16.89
CA ASN A 6 -61.77 -8.88 17.73
C ASN A 6 -60.73 -10.04 17.70
N LEU A 7 -60.72 -11.16 18.47
CA LEU A 7 -61.23 -11.73 19.76
C LEU A 7 -60.47 -13.10 19.91
N THR A 8 -60.40 -13.90 20.98
CA THR A 8 -60.82 -14.01 22.41
C THR A 8 -59.56 -14.39 23.23
N SER A 9 -59.25 -13.99 24.47
CA SER A 9 -59.99 -13.91 25.76
C SER A 9 -60.28 -15.25 26.48
N HIS A 10 -59.58 -15.51 27.59
CA HIS A 10 -60.16 -16.07 28.82
C HIS A 10 -59.37 -15.56 30.03
N ASP A 11 -60.00 -15.59 31.21
CA ASP A 11 -59.75 -14.66 32.32
C ASP A 11 -59.81 -15.38 33.69
N ALA A 12 -59.53 -14.63 34.78
CA ALA A 12 -59.64 -15.02 36.20
C ALA A 12 -58.52 -15.97 36.73
N THR A 13 -58.08 -15.92 38.01
CA THR A 13 -58.48 -15.07 39.16
C THR A 13 -57.30 -14.83 40.12
N TRP A 14 -57.45 -13.97 41.15
CA TRP A 14 -56.42 -13.65 42.15
C TRP A 14 -56.90 -13.92 43.60
N ALA A 15 -56.01 -13.68 44.58
CA ALA A 15 -56.27 -13.62 46.04
C ALA A 15 -56.22 -14.99 46.81
N PRO A 16 -56.13 -15.00 48.17
CA PRO A 16 -54.83 -15.39 48.77
C PRO A 16 -54.87 -16.23 50.08
N GLY A 17 -53.70 -16.74 50.48
CA GLY A 17 -53.35 -16.93 51.90
C GLY A 17 -52.90 -18.35 52.34
N GLY A 18 -51.88 -18.37 53.19
CA GLY A 18 -51.35 -19.56 53.88
C GLY A 18 -50.24 -19.13 54.85
N ARG A 19 -50.16 -19.73 56.05
CA ARG A 19 -49.17 -19.35 57.08
C ARG A 19 -48.01 -20.36 57.15
N ALA A 20 -46.90 -19.92 57.71
CA ALA A 20 -45.74 -20.77 57.97
C ALA A 20 -45.97 -21.76 59.12
N SER A 21 -45.38 -22.96 59.00
CA SER A 21 -44.36 -23.43 59.96
C SER A 21 -43.56 -24.64 59.40
N ASP A 22 -42.42 -24.91 60.06
CA ASP A 22 -41.75 -26.21 60.24
C ASP A 22 -40.90 -26.92 59.15
N VAL A 23 -39.61 -27.12 59.54
CA VAL A 23 -38.82 -28.38 59.46
C VAL A 23 -38.19 -28.81 58.10
N PRO A 24 -36.90 -29.22 58.04
CA PRO A 24 -35.75 -28.90 58.91
C PRO A 24 -34.44 -28.58 58.14
N ILE A 25 -33.34 -28.35 58.88
CA ILE A 25 -31.98 -28.23 58.32
C ILE A 25 -31.32 -29.60 58.14
N SER A 26 -31.28 -30.14 56.92
CA SER A 26 -30.27 -31.14 56.52
C SER A 26 -30.17 -31.30 54.99
N GLY A 27 -29.09 -30.79 54.40
CA GLY A 27 -28.75 -31.02 52.99
C GLY A 27 -27.38 -30.45 52.67
N ARG A 28 -26.44 -31.30 52.23
CA ARG A 28 -25.18 -30.81 51.65
C ARG A 28 -25.52 -30.11 50.34
N ARG A 29 -25.13 -28.84 50.18
CA ARG A 29 -25.07 -28.23 48.85
C ARG A 29 -23.84 -28.80 48.14
N GLU A 30 -24.07 -29.41 46.99
CA GLU A 30 -23.03 -29.99 46.15
C GLU A 30 -22.12 -28.91 45.54
N ASN A 31 -20.94 -29.33 45.09
CA ASN A 31 -19.90 -28.42 44.63
C ASN A 31 -20.16 -28.08 43.15
N PRO A 32 -20.38 -26.80 42.76
CA PRO A 32 -20.79 -26.43 41.40
C PRO A 32 -19.65 -26.53 40.34
N PHE A 33 -18.61 -27.31 40.62
CA PHE A 33 -17.46 -27.55 39.75
C PHE A 33 -17.32 -29.03 39.35
N GLU A 34 -18.15 -29.94 39.88
CA GLU A 34 -18.17 -31.35 39.44
C GLU A 34 -19.09 -31.52 38.23
N ARG A 35 -18.54 -31.47 37.00
CA ARG A 35 -19.22 -32.00 35.81
C ARG A 35 -19.31 -33.53 35.96
N THR A 36 -20.52 -34.09 36.08
CA THR A 36 -20.71 -35.55 36.02
C THR A 36 -20.39 -36.05 34.61
N ALA A 37 -19.66 -37.16 34.50
CA ALA A 37 -19.05 -37.64 33.25
C ALA A 37 -20.03 -38.30 32.26
N ALA A 38 -21.29 -37.85 32.21
CA ALA A 38 -22.38 -38.48 31.47
C ALA A 38 -22.97 -37.64 30.32
N GLU A 39 -22.70 -36.33 30.25
CA GLU A 39 -23.41 -35.42 29.32
C GLU A 39 -22.54 -34.82 28.19
N THR A 40 -21.22 -34.93 28.24
CA THR A 40 -20.33 -34.38 27.19
C THR A 40 -19.99 -35.41 26.12
N GLY A 41 -20.47 -35.18 24.89
CA GLY A 41 -19.92 -35.86 23.71
C GLY A 41 -18.45 -35.48 23.48
N ASP A 42 -17.66 -36.41 22.95
CA ASP A 42 -16.20 -36.38 22.97
C ASP A 42 -15.57 -35.31 22.04
N ARG A 43 -15.60 -34.05 22.49
CA ARG A 43 -14.83 -32.93 21.96
C ARG A 43 -14.19 -32.18 23.13
N PRO A 44 -12.86 -31.97 23.14
CA PRO A 44 -12.23 -31.12 24.13
C PRO A 44 -12.66 -29.66 23.92
N ALA A 45 -13.00 -28.97 25.02
CA ALA A 45 -13.37 -27.57 24.97
C ALA A 45 -12.22 -26.72 24.38
N PRO A 46 -12.48 -25.82 23.42
CA PRO A 46 -11.42 -25.06 22.75
C PRO A 46 -10.60 -24.15 23.67
N PHE A 47 -11.21 -23.53 24.68
CA PHE A 47 -10.54 -22.56 25.57
C PHE A 47 -10.26 -23.16 26.96
N GLU A 48 -9.25 -22.63 27.64
CA GLU A 48 -8.92 -22.99 29.03
C GLU A 48 -8.50 -21.73 29.79
N ILE A 49 -9.03 -21.56 31.01
CA ILE A 49 -8.65 -20.53 31.97
C ILE A 49 -8.46 -21.15 33.36
N VAL A 50 -8.10 -20.35 34.36
CA VAL A 50 -7.93 -20.82 35.74
C VAL A 50 -8.87 -20.06 36.68
N CYS A 51 -9.70 -20.79 37.43
CA CYS A 51 -10.51 -20.24 38.51
C CYS A 51 -9.81 -20.40 39.86
N PHE A 52 -9.72 -19.32 40.64
CA PHE A 52 -9.09 -19.28 41.96
C PHE A 52 -10.14 -19.19 43.06
N THR A 53 -9.90 -19.87 44.17
CA THR A 53 -10.69 -19.73 45.40
C THR A 53 -9.74 -19.48 46.57
N LYS A 54 -9.90 -18.35 47.27
CA LYS A 54 -9.01 -17.97 48.38
C LYS A 54 -9.42 -18.61 49.70
N THR A 55 -8.44 -19.07 50.48
CA THR A 55 -8.68 -19.48 51.88
C THR A 55 -8.61 -18.26 52.80
N GLY A 56 -9.62 -18.06 53.65
CA GLY A 56 -9.55 -17.13 54.77
C GLY A 56 -9.75 -15.64 54.45
N GLY A 57 -10.59 -15.31 53.46
CA GLY A 57 -11.01 -13.92 53.21
C GLY A 57 -11.44 -13.69 51.76
N PRO A 58 -11.96 -12.49 51.43
CA PRO A 58 -12.37 -12.15 50.08
C PRO A 58 -11.17 -12.13 49.11
N LEU A 59 -11.46 -12.42 47.84
CA LEU A 59 -10.59 -12.22 46.69
C LEU A 59 -11.20 -11.15 45.75
N THR A 60 -11.80 -10.13 46.35
CA THR A 60 -12.50 -9.03 45.68
C THR A 60 -12.42 -7.76 46.54
N LYS A 61 -12.77 -6.61 45.95
CA LYS A 61 -12.74 -5.31 46.62
C LYS A 61 -13.77 -5.24 47.76
N ARG A 62 -13.37 -4.66 48.89
CA ARG A 62 -14.29 -4.20 49.94
C ARG A 62 -14.66 -2.74 49.64
N ILE A 63 -15.94 -2.40 49.70
CA ILE A 63 -16.41 -1.03 49.42
C ILE A 63 -17.22 -0.53 50.60
N SER A 64 -16.88 0.65 51.10
CA SER A 64 -17.57 1.35 52.19
C SER A 64 -17.81 2.82 51.85
N LEU A 65 -18.54 3.53 52.69
CA LEU A 65 -18.57 4.99 52.69
C LEU A 65 -17.46 5.54 53.59
N ASN A 66 -17.00 6.75 53.26
CA ASN A 66 -16.25 7.65 54.13
C ASN A 66 -17.22 8.56 54.90
N GLU A 67 -16.71 9.34 55.86
CA GLU A 67 -17.51 10.28 56.68
C GLU A 67 -18.15 11.41 55.85
N ASP A 68 -17.52 11.80 54.73
CA ASP A 68 -18.05 12.76 53.76
C ASP A 68 -19.12 12.17 52.81
N GLY A 69 -19.41 10.87 52.93
CA GLY A 69 -20.34 10.14 52.05
C GLY A 69 -19.75 9.71 50.70
N SER A 70 -18.44 9.90 50.45
CA SER A 70 -17.75 9.37 49.28
C SER A 70 -17.49 7.85 49.42
N THR A 71 -17.27 7.15 48.30
CA THR A 71 -17.00 5.69 48.31
C THR A 71 -15.52 5.37 48.47
N LYS A 72 -15.17 4.63 49.53
CA LYS A 72 -13.85 4.03 49.73
C LYS A 72 -13.83 2.62 49.14
N SER A 73 -12.90 2.37 48.21
CA SER A 73 -12.69 1.07 47.55
C SER A 73 -11.37 0.45 48.03
N ASP A 74 -11.44 -0.40 49.05
CA ASP A 74 -10.30 -1.13 49.58
C ASP A 74 -10.04 -2.44 48.80
N GLY A 75 -8.77 -2.69 48.49
CA GLY A 75 -8.28 -3.88 47.80
C GLY A 75 -7.13 -4.60 48.51
N SER A 76 -6.75 -4.17 49.71
CA SER A 76 -5.72 -4.84 50.54
C SER A 76 -6.07 -6.31 50.78
N GLY A 77 -7.35 -6.58 51.04
CA GLY A 77 -7.91 -7.91 51.17
C GLY A 77 -7.74 -8.82 49.94
N CYS A 78 -7.42 -8.31 48.74
CA CYS A 78 -7.28 -9.13 47.52
C CYS A 78 -5.98 -9.97 47.46
N LEU A 79 -5.11 -9.90 48.46
CA LEU A 79 -3.93 -10.78 48.53
C LEU A 79 -4.33 -12.26 48.68
N MET A 80 -3.71 -13.14 47.88
CA MET A 80 -3.94 -14.60 47.89
C MET A 80 -2.68 -15.36 48.33
N PRO A 81 -2.37 -15.40 49.64
CA PRO A 81 -1.22 -16.16 50.17
C PRO A 81 -1.50 -17.67 50.31
N ARG A 82 -2.78 -18.07 50.31
CA ARG A 82 -3.26 -19.46 50.33
C ARG A 82 -4.60 -19.57 49.58
N GLY A 83 -4.83 -20.70 48.92
CA GLY A 83 -6.11 -21.02 48.28
C GLY A 83 -6.01 -22.25 47.38
N THR A 84 -6.96 -22.41 46.46
CA THR A 84 -6.91 -23.37 45.36
C THR A 84 -6.97 -22.65 44.02
N ALA A 85 -6.44 -23.31 42.99
CA ALA A 85 -6.59 -22.95 41.59
C ALA A 85 -7.10 -24.19 40.84
N VAL A 86 -8.08 -24.00 39.96
CA VAL A 86 -8.79 -25.06 39.24
C VAL A 86 -8.71 -24.79 37.74
N ARG A 87 -8.30 -25.78 36.95
CA ARG A 87 -8.35 -25.76 35.49
C ARG A 87 -9.81 -25.67 35.07
N THR A 88 -10.17 -24.66 34.30
CA THR A 88 -11.56 -24.46 33.85
C THR A 88 -11.59 -24.44 32.32
N PRO A 89 -11.94 -25.58 31.68
CA PRO A 89 -12.25 -25.63 30.26
C PRO A 89 -13.47 -24.76 29.97
N ILE A 90 -13.49 -24.09 28.83
CA ILE A 90 -14.57 -23.19 28.40
C ILE A 90 -14.85 -23.44 26.91
N ASP A 91 -16.11 -23.70 26.57
CA ASP A 91 -16.52 -24.00 25.19
C ASP A 91 -16.65 -22.73 24.32
N GLY A 92 -16.91 -21.58 24.94
CA GLY A 92 -16.99 -20.30 24.24
C GLY A 92 -17.35 -19.12 25.13
N ILE A 93 -17.53 -17.96 24.49
CA ILE A 93 -17.70 -16.67 25.18
C ILE A 93 -18.97 -16.60 26.06
N ALA A 94 -20.02 -17.37 25.71
CA ALA A 94 -21.25 -17.47 26.48
C ALA A 94 -21.05 -18.23 27.81
N GLU A 95 -20.24 -19.31 27.82
CA GLU A 95 -19.92 -20.03 29.06
C GLU A 95 -18.99 -19.21 29.95
N LEU A 96 -18.04 -18.45 29.36
CA LEU A 96 -17.25 -17.48 30.11
C LEU A 96 -18.14 -16.45 30.85
N ALA A 97 -19.17 -15.92 30.17
CA ALA A 97 -20.12 -15.00 30.77
C ALA A 97 -20.97 -15.64 31.88
N ALA A 98 -21.35 -16.92 31.73
CA ALA A 98 -22.06 -17.68 32.76
C ALA A 98 -21.19 -17.89 34.01
N LEU A 99 -19.93 -18.34 33.83
CA LEU A 99 -18.95 -18.49 34.91
C LEU A 99 -18.73 -17.17 35.65
N ILE A 100 -18.45 -16.09 34.91
CA ILE A 100 -18.21 -14.74 35.45
C ILE A 100 -19.41 -14.20 36.26
N SER A 101 -20.62 -14.64 35.94
CA SER A 101 -21.84 -14.31 36.69
C SER A 101 -21.95 -15.07 38.02
N GLY A 102 -21.41 -16.29 38.11
CA GLY A 102 -21.46 -17.14 39.31
C GLY A 102 -20.31 -16.94 40.32
N LEU A 103 -19.31 -16.10 40.02
CA LEU A 103 -18.13 -15.92 40.89
C LEU A 103 -18.47 -15.27 42.23
N ARG A 104 -18.13 -15.98 43.31
CA ARG A 104 -18.31 -15.51 44.70
C ARG A 104 -17.28 -14.45 45.12
N PRO A 105 -17.50 -13.72 46.23
CA PRO A 105 -16.54 -12.75 46.76
C PRO A 105 -15.16 -13.31 47.15
N ASP A 106 -15.02 -14.62 47.34
CA ASP A 106 -13.76 -15.34 47.61
C ASP A 106 -13.06 -15.88 46.33
N GLN A 107 -13.57 -15.55 45.14
CA GLN A 107 -13.11 -16.08 43.85
C GLN A 107 -12.73 -15.02 42.82
N ALA A 108 -11.81 -15.40 41.93
CA ALA A 108 -11.34 -14.62 40.78
C ALA A 108 -10.82 -15.57 39.68
N ILE A 109 -10.59 -15.06 38.46
CA ILE A 109 -10.05 -15.86 37.34
C ILE A 109 -8.68 -15.33 36.87
N SER A 110 -7.90 -16.14 36.17
CA SER A 110 -6.83 -15.66 35.28
C SER A 110 -6.97 -16.28 33.89
N LEU A 111 -6.58 -15.56 32.84
CA LEU A 111 -6.84 -15.93 31.45
C LEU A 111 -5.77 -16.84 30.83
N GLY A 112 -4.63 -17.06 31.50
CA GLY A 112 -3.72 -18.15 31.17
C GLY A 112 -4.28 -19.52 31.59
N ALA A 113 -3.71 -20.57 31.00
CA ALA A 113 -3.97 -21.98 31.31
C ALA A 113 -3.05 -22.49 32.44
N LEU A 114 -3.44 -23.56 33.16
CA LEU A 114 -2.49 -24.25 34.05
C LEU A 114 -1.46 -25.02 33.22
N ARG A 115 -0.22 -25.14 33.71
CA ARG A 115 0.82 -25.97 33.07
C ARG A 115 0.31 -27.42 32.86
N ALA A 116 0.69 -28.04 31.75
CA ALA A 116 0.05 -29.27 31.25
C ALA A 116 0.37 -30.54 32.07
N ASP A 117 1.41 -30.49 32.91
CA ASP A 117 1.84 -31.52 33.84
C ASP A 117 1.24 -31.37 35.25
N LEU A 118 0.46 -30.31 35.50
CA LEU A 118 -0.24 -30.10 36.77
C LEU A 118 -1.65 -30.72 36.73
N PRO A 119 -2.15 -31.26 37.85
CA PRO A 119 -3.53 -31.75 37.94
C PRO A 119 -4.54 -30.60 37.83
N ASP A 120 -5.80 -30.94 37.55
CA ASP A 120 -6.86 -29.96 37.31
C ASP A 120 -7.27 -29.16 38.54
N GLN A 121 -6.86 -29.56 39.74
CA GLN A 121 -6.95 -28.75 40.95
C GLN A 121 -5.62 -28.77 41.70
N VAL A 122 -5.07 -27.59 41.98
CA VAL A 122 -3.84 -27.40 42.74
C VAL A 122 -4.02 -26.43 43.92
N SER A 123 -3.24 -26.63 44.97
CA SER A 123 -3.10 -25.71 46.09
C SER A 123 -2.21 -24.53 45.72
N VAL A 124 -2.65 -23.31 46.02
CA VAL A 124 -1.88 -22.07 45.81
C VAL A 124 -1.20 -21.67 47.11
N VAL A 125 0.11 -21.45 47.08
CA VAL A 125 0.93 -20.96 48.20
C VAL A 125 1.87 -19.82 47.75
N THR A 126 2.54 -19.17 48.70
CA THR A 126 3.61 -18.20 48.38
C THR A 126 4.87 -18.91 47.86
N LYS A 127 5.63 -18.24 46.97
CA LYS A 127 6.84 -18.81 46.34
C LYS A 127 7.88 -19.28 47.38
N ASP A 128 7.96 -18.62 48.53
CA ASP A 128 8.91 -18.97 49.59
C ASP A 128 8.44 -20.13 50.46
N LYS A 129 7.12 -20.32 50.63
CA LYS A 129 6.59 -21.57 51.19
C LYS A 129 6.81 -22.75 50.24
N LEU A 130 6.66 -22.54 48.93
CA LEU A 130 6.94 -23.58 47.94
C LEU A 130 8.42 -24.05 48.01
N LYS A 131 9.37 -23.13 48.21
CA LYS A 131 10.80 -23.45 48.44
C LYS A 131 11.06 -24.25 49.71
N GLN A 132 10.26 -24.09 50.77
CA GLN A 132 10.48 -24.72 52.07
C GLN A 132 10.21 -26.25 52.06
N PHE A 133 9.52 -26.76 51.03
CA PHE A 133 9.35 -28.20 50.84
C PHE A 133 10.57 -28.81 50.13
N ASN A 134 11.64 -29.06 50.89
CA ASN A 134 12.94 -29.58 50.43
C ASN A 134 12.83 -30.88 49.58
N GLY A 135 12.70 -30.76 48.26
CA GLY A 135 12.78 -31.90 47.31
C GLY A 135 11.67 -32.96 47.44
N HIS A 136 10.73 -32.80 48.36
CA HIS A 136 9.57 -33.66 48.61
C HIS A 136 8.30 -32.79 48.64
N GLY A 137 8.15 -31.92 47.64
CA GLY A 137 6.98 -31.04 47.51
C GLY A 137 5.68 -31.84 47.39
N MET A 138 4.59 -31.28 47.93
CA MET A 138 3.26 -31.71 47.52
C MET A 138 3.16 -31.49 46.01
N ALA A 139 2.98 -32.56 45.23
CA ALA A 139 2.97 -32.49 43.77
C ALA A 139 1.93 -31.48 43.23
N ASP A 140 0.83 -31.35 43.98
CA ASP A 140 -0.34 -30.55 43.62
C ASP A 140 -0.27 -29.13 44.20
N ALA A 141 0.92 -28.57 44.44
CA ALA A 141 1.11 -27.23 45.03
C ALA A 141 1.93 -26.28 44.12
N ILE A 142 1.40 -25.08 43.89
CA ILE A 142 2.01 -24.04 43.03
C ILE A 142 2.12 -22.68 43.71
N ALA A 143 2.95 -21.81 43.13
CA ALA A 143 2.87 -20.37 43.34
C ALA A 143 2.17 -19.72 42.13
N ARG A 144 1.42 -18.63 42.34
CA ARG A 144 0.78 -17.89 41.24
C ARG A 144 1.82 -17.05 40.48
N THR A 145 2.52 -17.68 39.55
CA THR A 145 3.54 -17.08 38.65
C THR A 145 3.37 -17.61 37.22
N ALA A 146 3.99 -16.94 36.25
CA ALA A 146 4.12 -17.43 34.87
C ALA A 146 4.88 -18.78 34.74
N ASP A 147 5.54 -19.24 35.82
CA ASP A 147 6.18 -20.56 35.90
C ASP A 147 5.15 -21.71 35.97
N SER A 148 3.89 -21.40 36.32
CA SER A 148 2.81 -22.38 36.58
C SER A 148 1.50 -22.08 35.84
N ILE A 149 1.27 -20.83 35.42
CA ILE A 149 0.09 -20.40 34.66
C ILE A 149 0.56 -19.66 33.40
N GLN A 150 0.18 -20.14 32.22
CA GLN A 150 0.82 -19.77 30.95
C GLN A 150 -0.20 -19.57 29.84
N PHE A 151 0.08 -18.61 28.94
CA PHE A 151 -0.48 -18.66 27.60
C PHE A 151 0.27 -19.70 26.76
N ARG A 152 -0.41 -20.37 25.83
CA ARG A 152 0.13 -21.52 25.08
C ARG A 152 0.08 -21.24 23.58
N THR A 153 1.23 -21.31 22.92
CA THR A 153 1.38 -21.08 21.48
C THR A 153 0.50 -22.03 20.67
N GLY A 154 -0.17 -21.50 19.65
CA GLY A 154 -1.12 -22.24 18.81
C GLY A 154 -2.35 -22.76 19.55
N LYS A 155 -2.68 -22.22 20.73
CA LYS A 155 -3.90 -22.52 21.48
C LYS A 155 -4.74 -21.26 21.68
N PRO A 156 -6.05 -21.31 21.44
CA PRO A 156 -6.90 -20.14 21.57
C PRO A 156 -7.09 -19.76 23.04
N GLY A 157 -7.50 -18.52 23.26
CA GLY A 157 -7.69 -17.96 24.60
C GLY A 157 -8.60 -16.73 24.56
N PHE A 158 -8.66 -16.02 25.67
CA PHE A 158 -9.37 -14.75 25.77
C PHE A 158 -8.39 -13.62 26.06
N VAL A 159 -8.45 -12.54 25.26
CA VAL A 159 -7.83 -11.26 25.62
C VAL A 159 -8.85 -10.42 26.39
N LEU A 160 -8.38 -9.74 27.44
CA LEU A 160 -9.15 -8.71 28.15
C LEU A 160 -8.70 -7.34 27.65
N PHE A 161 -9.67 -6.52 27.22
CA PHE A 161 -9.53 -5.07 27.18
C PHE A 161 -10.16 -4.49 28.45
N ASP A 162 -9.32 -3.90 29.31
CA ASP A 162 -9.76 -3.17 30.51
C ASP A 162 -9.77 -1.67 30.21
N TYR A 163 -10.94 -1.05 30.34
CA TYR A 163 -11.20 0.37 30.10
C TYR A 163 -11.53 1.07 31.42
N ASP A 164 -10.57 1.85 31.93
CA ASP A 164 -10.78 2.79 33.03
C ASP A 164 -10.83 4.24 32.50
N THR A 165 -11.66 5.06 33.12
CA THR A 165 -11.80 6.50 32.84
C THR A 165 -10.95 7.38 33.76
N LYS A 166 -10.29 6.82 34.79
CA LYS A 166 -9.48 7.58 35.76
C LYS A 166 -8.35 8.33 35.06
N GLY A 167 -8.37 9.66 35.14
CA GLY A 167 -7.35 10.53 34.56
C GLY A 167 -7.40 10.66 33.03
N MET A 168 -8.53 10.30 32.41
CA MET A 168 -8.76 10.50 30.97
C MET A 168 -9.03 11.99 30.65
N PRO A 169 -8.34 12.61 29.67
CA PRO A 169 -8.56 14.01 29.29
C PRO A 169 -9.95 14.25 28.68
N VAL A 170 -10.43 15.49 28.80
CA VAL A 170 -11.75 15.91 28.30
C VAL A 170 -11.86 15.74 26.78
N GLU A 171 -10.76 15.96 26.06
CA GLU A 171 -10.67 15.80 24.60
C GLU A 171 -10.81 14.32 24.18
N VAL A 172 -10.33 13.39 25.01
CA VAL A 172 -10.48 11.94 24.77
C VAL A 172 -11.91 11.50 25.12
N GLU A 173 -12.50 12.01 26.22
CA GLU A 173 -13.92 11.74 26.53
C GLU A 173 -14.86 12.33 25.45
N ALA A 174 -14.51 13.47 24.84
CA ALA A 174 -15.25 14.07 23.73
C ALA A 174 -15.21 13.18 22.47
N ARG A 175 -14.01 12.77 22.02
CA ARG A 175 -13.86 11.83 20.89
C ARG A 175 -14.63 10.53 21.10
N LEU A 176 -14.60 9.96 22.31
CA LEU A 176 -15.36 8.74 22.63
C LEU A 176 -16.89 8.95 22.61
N LYS A 177 -17.39 10.17 22.84
CA LYS A 177 -18.81 10.51 22.69
C LYS A 177 -19.18 10.66 21.21
N GLU A 178 -18.37 11.37 20.43
CA GLU A 178 -18.54 11.54 18.98
C GLU A 178 -18.54 10.19 18.23
N ARG A 179 -17.61 9.29 18.57
CA ARG A 179 -17.47 7.97 17.92
C ARG A 179 -18.41 6.89 18.47
N GLY A 180 -19.45 7.25 19.21
CA GLY A 180 -20.49 6.31 19.61
C GLY A 180 -20.07 5.29 20.67
N LYS A 181 -19.29 5.73 21.68
CA LYS A 181 -18.80 4.97 22.85
C LYS A 181 -17.62 4.03 22.58
N TYR A 182 -17.08 3.48 23.68
CA TYR A 182 -15.83 2.73 23.75
C TYR A 182 -15.62 1.65 22.67
N TRP A 183 -16.50 0.64 22.60
CA TRP A 183 -16.30 -0.48 21.67
C TRP A 183 -16.29 -0.04 20.20
N THR A 184 -17.15 0.93 19.85
CA THR A 184 -17.22 1.52 18.52
C THR A 184 -15.90 2.21 18.16
N ALA A 185 -15.34 3.01 19.07
CA ALA A 185 -14.04 3.66 18.90
C ALA A 185 -12.89 2.64 18.80
N LEU A 186 -12.90 1.58 19.60
CA LEU A 186 -11.91 0.50 19.51
C LEU A 186 -12.01 -0.26 18.17
N CYS A 187 -13.23 -0.40 17.62
CA CYS A 187 -13.48 -0.91 16.27
C CYS A 187 -13.17 0.09 15.14
N GLU A 188 -12.90 1.37 15.42
CA GLU A 188 -12.28 2.29 14.46
C GLU A 188 -10.76 2.17 14.48
N VAL A 189 -10.15 2.08 15.67
CA VAL A 189 -8.72 1.80 15.86
C VAL A 189 -8.32 0.44 15.29
N LEU A 190 -9.20 -0.56 15.39
CA LEU A 190 -8.96 -1.93 14.93
C LEU A 190 -10.20 -2.52 14.23
N PRO A 191 -10.38 -2.26 12.92
CA PRO A 191 -11.56 -2.69 12.15
C PRO A 191 -11.90 -4.18 12.22
N GLY A 192 -10.91 -5.06 12.39
CA GLY A 192 -11.10 -6.50 12.51
C GLY A 192 -11.89 -6.95 13.75
N LEU A 193 -12.05 -6.09 14.77
CA LEU A 193 -12.87 -6.40 15.96
C LEU A 193 -14.38 -6.42 15.67
N ARG A 194 -14.83 -5.81 14.56
CA ARG A 194 -16.28 -5.67 14.26
C ARG A 194 -17.04 -6.99 14.10
N GLY A 195 -16.33 -8.07 13.74
CA GLY A 195 -16.89 -9.42 13.61
C GLY A 195 -16.46 -10.40 14.72
N ALA A 196 -15.76 -9.93 15.76
CA ALA A 196 -15.20 -10.81 16.79
C ALA A 196 -16.27 -11.41 17.72
N SER A 197 -16.01 -12.60 18.26
CA SER A 197 -16.75 -13.15 19.40
C SER A 197 -16.27 -12.49 20.70
N TYR A 198 -17.17 -11.80 21.42
CA TYR A 198 -16.81 -11.05 22.63
C TYR A 198 -17.94 -10.96 23.66
N MET A 199 -17.57 -10.66 24.91
CA MET A 199 -18.51 -10.23 25.95
C MET A 199 -18.02 -8.97 26.65
N GLN A 200 -18.96 -8.13 27.11
CA GLN A 200 -18.66 -6.92 27.89
C GLN A 200 -19.39 -6.92 29.23
N ARG A 201 -18.73 -6.47 30.30
CA ARG A 201 -19.29 -6.34 31.65
C ARG A 201 -18.80 -5.05 32.32
N ARG A 202 -19.63 -4.42 33.15
CA ARG A 202 -19.17 -3.31 34.01
C ARG A 202 -18.29 -3.83 35.15
N SER A 203 -17.22 -3.08 35.41
CA SER A 203 -16.26 -3.35 36.48
C SER A 203 -16.90 -3.45 37.87
N THR A 204 -16.20 -4.12 38.79
CA THR A 204 -16.71 -4.59 40.10
C THR A 204 -17.18 -3.48 41.04
N SER A 205 -16.74 -2.24 40.84
CA SER A 205 -17.17 -1.04 41.59
C SER A 205 -18.14 -0.13 40.83
N ALA A 206 -18.82 -0.64 39.79
CA ALA A 206 -19.95 0.03 39.13
C ALA A 206 -21.30 -0.26 39.82
N GLY A 207 -22.35 0.47 39.44
CA GLY A 207 -23.74 0.16 39.83
C GLY A 207 -24.05 0.30 41.33
N LEU A 208 -23.27 1.10 42.07
CA LEU A 208 -23.42 1.26 43.52
C LEU A 208 -24.61 2.15 43.90
N LEU A 209 -25.31 1.71 44.93
CA LEU A 209 -26.54 2.30 45.48
C LEU A 209 -26.43 2.46 47.00
N ARG A 210 -27.16 3.42 47.55
CA ARG A 210 -27.45 3.53 48.98
C ARG A 210 -28.83 2.96 49.29
N ALA A 211 -28.90 1.89 50.08
CA ALA A 211 -30.17 1.28 50.49
C ALA A 211 -30.99 2.16 51.44
N ASP A 212 -30.34 3.07 52.16
CA ASP A 212 -30.97 3.97 53.14
C ASP A 212 -31.57 5.24 52.53
N THR A 213 -31.12 5.66 51.34
CA THR A 213 -31.63 6.86 50.64
C THR A 213 -32.18 6.59 49.24
N GLY A 214 -32.00 5.38 48.70
CA GLY A 214 -32.25 5.06 47.28
C GLY A 214 -31.27 5.73 46.31
N GLY A 215 -30.29 6.50 46.82
CA GLY A 215 -29.39 7.30 46.01
C GLY A 215 -28.39 6.45 45.21
N ARG A 216 -28.28 6.73 43.91
CA ARG A 216 -27.18 6.26 43.06
C ARG A 216 -25.89 6.97 43.44
N LEU A 217 -24.81 6.22 43.62
CA LEU A 217 -23.48 6.77 43.84
C LEU A 217 -22.68 6.83 42.54
N PRO A 218 -21.74 7.77 42.38
CA PRO A 218 -20.83 7.85 41.25
C PRO A 218 -19.77 6.74 41.32
N GLY A 219 -20.19 5.49 41.06
CA GLY A 219 -19.31 4.34 40.91
C GLY A 219 -18.47 4.38 39.63
N SER A 220 -17.69 3.33 39.41
CA SER A 220 -16.82 3.21 38.22
C SER A 220 -17.62 3.27 36.91
N LYS A 221 -17.14 4.07 35.95
CA LYS A 221 -17.55 4.01 34.54
C LYS A 221 -16.90 2.83 33.78
N GLY A 222 -15.93 2.16 34.39
CA GLY A 222 -15.04 1.22 33.72
C GLY A 222 -15.69 -0.09 33.27
N LEU A 223 -15.18 -0.63 32.15
CA LEU A 223 -15.73 -1.75 31.41
C LEU A 223 -14.63 -2.79 31.15
N HIS A 224 -14.93 -4.06 31.40
CA HIS A 224 -14.11 -5.19 30.95
C HIS A 224 -14.73 -5.75 29.67
N VAL A 225 -13.92 -5.97 28.63
CA VAL A 225 -14.34 -6.64 27.39
C VAL A 225 -13.43 -7.82 27.11
N TYR A 226 -13.98 -9.03 27.09
CA TYR A 226 -13.26 -10.26 26.78
C TYR A 226 -13.51 -10.65 25.33
N VAL A 227 -12.46 -10.95 24.56
CA VAL A 227 -12.55 -11.29 23.14
C VAL A 227 -11.80 -12.60 22.86
N ALA A 228 -12.39 -13.48 22.06
CA ALA A 228 -11.80 -14.78 21.74
C ALA A 228 -10.71 -14.67 20.65
N VAL A 229 -9.49 -15.16 20.93
CA VAL A 229 -8.31 -15.11 20.03
C VAL A 229 -7.82 -16.50 19.65
N LYS A 230 -7.26 -16.66 18.43
CA LYS A 230 -6.74 -17.93 17.89
C LYS A 230 -5.47 -18.43 18.60
N ASP A 231 -4.56 -17.52 18.98
CA ASP A 231 -3.35 -17.83 19.74
C ASP A 231 -3.26 -16.94 21.00
N SER A 232 -3.29 -17.58 22.16
CA SER A 232 -3.15 -16.93 23.45
C SER A 232 -1.74 -16.38 23.71
N ALA A 233 -0.70 -16.94 23.10
CA ALA A 233 0.69 -16.52 23.34
C ALA A 233 1.00 -15.12 22.79
N ASP A 234 0.25 -14.66 21.79
CA ASP A 234 0.42 -13.32 21.20
C ASP A 234 -0.27 -12.20 21.99
N ILE A 235 -1.07 -12.53 23.03
CA ILE A 235 -1.88 -11.56 23.80
C ILE A 235 -1.06 -10.37 24.33
N GLU A 236 0.16 -10.60 24.83
CA GLU A 236 1.00 -9.51 25.36
C GLU A 236 1.46 -8.54 24.26
N ARG A 237 1.84 -9.05 23.08
CA ARG A 237 2.20 -8.20 21.93
C ARG A 237 0.98 -7.51 21.36
N PHE A 238 -0.13 -8.24 21.19
CA PHE A 238 -1.39 -7.70 20.71
C PHE A 238 -1.87 -6.51 21.56
N LEU A 239 -1.90 -6.65 22.90
CA LEU A 239 -2.30 -5.56 23.80
C LEU A 239 -1.36 -4.35 23.73
N LYS A 240 -0.03 -4.56 23.59
CA LYS A 240 0.93 -3.46 23.36
C LYS A 240 0.64 -2.75 22.03
N THR A 241 0.53 -3.49 20.92
CA THR A 241 0.25 -2.91 19.60
C THR A 241 -1.12 -2.22 19.56
N VAL A 242 -2.16 -2.76 20.21
CA VAL A 242 -3.48 -2.09 20.32
C VAL A 242 -3.38 -0.81 21.13
N HIS A 243 -2.65 -0.79 22.26
CA HIS A 243 -2.42 0.40 23.04
C HIS A 243 -1.68 1.50 22.24
N ASP A 244 -0.68 1.13 21.44
CA ASP A 244 0.04 2.05 20.55
C ASP A 244 -0.82 2.51 19.34
N ARG A 245 -1.67 1.63 18.79
CA ARG A 245 -2.68 2.01 17.77
C ARG A 245 -3.74 2.95 18.35
N CYS A 246 -4.09 2.83 19.64
CA CYS A 246 -4.96 3.80 20.32
C CYS A 246 -4.32 5.19 20.38
N TRP A 247 -3.00 5.30 20.58
CA TRP A 247 -2.29 6.59 20.48
C TRP A 247 -2.42 7.20 19.08
N LEU A 248 -2.15 6.41 18.03
CA LEU A 248 -2.27 6.86 16.63
C LEU A 248 -3.72 7.24 16.27
N GLY A 249 -4.72 6.57 16.84
CA GLY A 249 -6.13 6.91 16.71
C GLY A 249 -6.61 8.10 17.56
N GLY A 250 -5.72 8.75 18.34
CA GLY A 250 -6.10 9.89 19.20
C GLY A 250 -6.81 9.50 20.51
N PHE A 251 -6.67 8.26 20.95
CA PHE A 251 -7.20 7.69 22.20
C PHE A 251 -6.10 7.31 23.21
N GLY A 252 -4.86 7.73 22.97
CA GLY A 252 -3.74 7.69 23.93
C GLY A 252 -3.45 9.07 24.53
N TRP A 253 -2.89 9.09 25.73
CA TRP A 253 -2.49 10.31 26.45
C TRP A 253 -1.42 10.04 27.51
N LEU A 254 -0.80 11.11 28.01
CA LEU A 254 0.04 11.09 29.20
C LEU A 254 -0.71 11.73 30.38
N MET A 255 -0.53 11.19 31.58
CA MET A 255 -1.09 11.69 32.83
C MET A 255 0.05 12.02 33.81
N VAL A 256 -0.01 13.16 34.50
CA VAL A 256 0.97 13.53 35.54
C VAL A 256 0.63 12.77 36.83
N GLY A 257 1.61 12.05 37.39
CA GLY A 257 1.54 11.40 38.70
C GLY A 257 2.10 12.28 39.83
N ALA A 258 2.04 11.79 41.07
CA ALA A 258 2.25 12.59 42.29
C ALA A 258 3.61 13.32 42.36
N GLY A 259 4.70 12.69 41.94
CA GLY A 259 6.06 13.27 41.90
C GLY A 259 6.41 13.96 40.58
N GLY A 260 5.43 14.25 39.72
CA GLY A 260 5.63 14.81 38.39
C GLY A 260 5.92 13.79 37.27
N GLN A 261 5.93 12.49 37.57
CA GLN A 261 6.14 11.44 36.55
C GLN A 261 5.05 11.46 35.46
N LEU A 262 5.45 11.24 34.19
CA LEU A 262 4.52 11.14 33.07
C LEU A 262 4.13 9.67 32.83
N LEU A 263 2.84 9.39 32.92
CA LEU A 263 2.27 8.05 32.91
C LEU A 263 1.55 7.79 31.59
N ASP A 264 2.09 6.86 30.79
CA ASP A 264 1.55 6.45 29.48
C ASP A 264 0.21 5.71 29.64
N ARG A 265 -0.81 6.20 28.93
CA ARG A 265 -2.20 5.77 29.04
C ARG A 265 -2.87 5.71 27.67
N SER A 266 -3.84 4.83 27.53
CA SER A 266 -4.83 4.88 26.46
C SER A 266 -6.12 4.22 26.94
N ILE A 267 -7.12 4.13 26.07
CA ILE A 267 -8.40 3.43 26.35
C ILE A 267 -8.25 1.90 26.51
N VAL A 268 -7.02 1.35 26.47
CA VAL A 268 -6.71 -0.06 26.75
C VAL A 268 -5.51 -0.12 27.71
N ASP A 269 -5.68 -0.72 28.90
CA ASP A 269 -4.54 -1.06 29.77
C ASP A 269 -3.81 -2.30 29.22
N ARG A 270 -2.60 -2.08 28.68
CA ARG A 270 -1.71 -3.15 28.21
C ARG A 270 -1.26 -4.12 29.31
N MET A 271 -1.36 -3.75 30.58
CA MET A 271 -0.85 -4.51 31.73
C MET A 271 -1.76 -5.65 32.19
N VAL A 272 -2.93 -5.85 31.56
CA VAL A 272 -3.81 -6.99 31.85
C VAL A 272 -3.37 -8.29 31.16
N GLY A 273 -2.54 -8.21 30.12
CA GLY A 273 -2.06 -9.33 29.30
C GLY A 273 -1.01 -10.24 29.93
N ALA A 274 -1.06 -10.48 31.25
CA ALA A 274 -0.17 -11.42 31.94
C ALA A 274 -0.97 -12.67 32.38
N PRO A 275 -0.51 -13.90 32.05
CA PRO A 275 -1.32 -15.11 32.15
C PRO A 275 -1.74 -15.45 33.58
N GLU A 276 -0.91 -15.14 34.57
CA GLU A 276 -1.16 -15.41 35.99
C GLU A 276 -1.95 -14.30 36.71
N ARG A 277 -2.31 -13.20 36.01
CA ARG A 277 -2.95 -12.04 36.62
C ARG A 277 -4.41 -12.33 36.97
N LEU A 278 -4.79 -12.02 38.21
CA LEU A 278 -6.16 -12.14 38.68
C LEU A 278 -7.04 -11.03 38.09
N VAL A 279 -8.19 -11.42 37.55
CA VAL A 279 -9.29 -10.54 37.13
C VAL A 279 -10.43 -10.70 38.14
N PHE A 280 -10.71 -9.63 38.88
CA PHE A 280 -11.53 -9.63 40.08
C PHE A 280 -13.03 -9.48 39.79
N GLU A 281 -13.63 -10.47 39.13
CA GLU A 281 -15.03 -10.42 38.70
C GLU A 281 -16.07 -10.73 39.80
N GLY A 282 -15.67 -11.45 40.86
CA GLY A 282 -16.56 -11.82 41.96
C GLY A 282 -17.18 -10.61 42.68
N ALA A 283 -18.44 -10.75 43.09
CA ALA A 283 -19.23 -9.66 43.69
C ALA A 283 -18.51 -8.97 44.87
N PRO A 284 -18.49 -7.62 44.94
CA PRO A 284 -17.72 -6.89 45.96
C PRO A 284 -18.27 -7.11 47.38
N VAL A 285 -17.39 -6.99 48.38
CA VAL A 285 -17.81 -6.98 49.80
C VAL A 285 -18.29 -5.58 50.16
N LEU A 286 -19.60 -5.36 50.09
CA LEU A 286 -20.22 -4.08 50.42
C LEU A 286 -20.44 -3.94 51.93
N VAL A 287 -20.10 -2.77 52.48
CA VAL A 287 -20.43 -2.38 53.86
C VAL A 287 -21.74 -1.60 53.85
N PRO A 288 -22.76 -1.99 54.65
CA PRO A 288 -24.02 -1.24 54.75
C PRO A 288 -23.79 0.25 55.06
N PRO A 289 -24.58 1.18 54.47
CA PRO A 289 -25.81 0.95 53.70
C PRO A 289 -25.60 0.71 52.19
N LEU A 290 -24.39 0.36 51.73
CA LEU A 290 -24.13 0.13 50.30
C LEU A 290 -24.77 -1.15 49.76
N THR A 291 -25.35 -1.05 48.56
CA THR A 291 -25.80 -2.16 47.71
C THR A 291 -25.31 -1.97 46.26
N GLN A 292 -25.45 -2.99 45.41
CA GLN A 292 -25.07 -2.95 44.00
C GLN A 292 -26.23 -3.45 43.14
N ASN A 293 -26.50 -2.80 42.01
CA ASN A 293 -27.46 -3.28 41.02
C ASN A 293 -26.81 -4.39 40.16
N GLU A 294 -27.29 -5.62 40.32
CA GLU A 294 -26.75 -6.79 39.61
C GLU A 294 -26.99 -6.74 38.10
N GLU A 295 -28.16 -6.24 37.64
CA GLU A 295 -28.44 -6.09 36.20
C GLU A 295 -27.51 -5.07 35.52
N GLU A 296 -27.05 -4.03 36.24
CA GLU A 296 -26.02 -3.11 35.71
C GLU A 296 -24.63 -3.74 35.58
N ARG A 297 -24.40 -4.90 36.23
CA ARG A 297 -23.21 -5.74 36.07
C ARG A 297 -23.50 -7.05 35.32
N ARG A 298 -24.66 -7.19 34.67
CA ARG A 298 -24.92 -8.36 33.82
C ARG A 298 -23.96 -8.37 32.61
N PRO A 299 -23.24 -9.48 32.34
CA PRO A 299 -22.43 -9.58 31.15
C PRO A 299 -23.32 -9.64 29.90
N HIS A 300 -22.92 -8.93 28.86
CA HIS A 300 -23.59 -8.91 27.56
C HIS A 300 -22.69 -9.63 26.54
N VAL A 301 -23.25 -10.63 25.86
CA VAL A 301 -22.52 -11.55 24.96
C VAL A 301 -22.85 -11.23 23.50
N PHE A 302 -21.84 -11.33 22.63
CA PHE A 302 -21.92 -11.09 21.20
C PHE A 302 -21.23 -12.22 20.43
N GLU A 303 -22.00 -12.92 19.60
CA GLU A 303 -21.49 -13.98 18.73
C GLU A 303 -20.68 -13.42 17.55
N GLY A 304 -19.66 -14.17 17.11
CA GLY A 304 -18.74 -13.75 16.07
C GLY A 304 -17.61 -14.76 15.85
N VAL A 305 -16.54 -14.35 15.18
CA VAL A 305 -15.37 -15.21 14.91
C VAL A 305 -14.29 -15.11 16.00
N VAL A 306 -13.52 -16.19 16.15
CA VAL A 306 -12.28 -16.20 16.94
C VAL A 306 -11.17 -15.52 16.13
N ILE A 307 -10.67 -14.39 16.61
CA ILE A 307 -9.82 -13.49 15.80
C ILE A 307 -8.35 -13.92 15.78
N ASP A 308 -7.68 -13.62 14.67
CA ASP A 308 -6.24 -13.72 14.55
C ASP A 308 -5.59 -12.39 14.89
N THR A 309 -4.80 -12.36 15.95
CA THR A 309 -4.24 -11.13 16.50
C THR A 309 -3.13 -10.54 15.64
N LEU A 310 -2.46 -11.34 14.81
CA LEU A 310 -1.45 -10.89 13.86
C LEU A 310 -2.09 -10.41 12.55
N GLU A 311 -3.12 -11.10 12.07
CA GLU A 311 -3.90 -10.72 10.88
C GLU A 311 -4.60 -9.36 11.08
N ILE A 312 -5.35 -9.17 12.19
CA ILE A 312 -6.11 -7.93 12.40
C ILE A 312 -5.27 -6.79 12.96
N CYS A 313 -4.16 -7.08 13.62
CA CYS A 313 -3.30 -6.11 14.31
C CYS A 313 -1.82 -6.42 14.07
N PRO A 314 -1.33 -6.27 12.84
CA PRO A 314 0.09 -6.42 12.54
C PRO A 314 0.92 -5.40 13.34
N PRO A 315 2.20 -5.71 13.63
CA PRO A 315 3.15 -4.75 14.20
C PRO A 315 3.13 -3.40 13.47
N LEU A 316 3.47 -2.33 14.18
CA LEU A 316 3.53 -1.00 13.57
C LEU A 316 4.65 -0.90 12.54
N SER A 317 4.36 -0.32 11.39
CA SER A 317 5.36 0.13 10.42
C SER A 317 6.25 1.22 11.01
N LEU A 318 7.45 1.42 10.43
CA LEU A 318 8.38 2.46 10.90
C LEU A 318 7.78 3.88 10.81
N ARG A 319 6.87 4.12 9.87
CA ARG A 319 6.12 5.38 9.76
C ARG A 319 5.14 5.57 10.91
N GLU A 320 4.41 4.53 11.30
CA GLU A 320 3.53 4.53 12.47
C GLU A 320 4.34 4.70 13.78
N ILE A 321 5.50 4.04 13.90
CA ILE A 321 6.39 4.20 15.06
C ILE A 321 6.92 5.63 15.16
N ALA A 322 7.31 6.25 14.04
CA ALA A 322 7.80 7.63 14.01
C ALA A 322 6.71 8.63 14.44
N GLU A 323 5.49 8.52 13.91
CA GLU A 323 4.38 9.40 14.29
C GLU A 323 3.93 9.15 15.74
N LEU A 324 3.91 7.89 16.20
CA LEU A 324 3.64 7.53 17.60
C LEU A 324 4.63 8.18 18.58
N ASN A 325 5.93 8.13 18.28
CA ASN A 325 6.96 8.76 19.12
C ASN A 325 6.81 10.28 19.13
N LYS A 326 6.50 10.89 17.98
CA LYS A 326 6.20 12.33 17.86
C LYS A 326 4.96 12.73 18.65
N LEU A 327 3.86 11.98 18.58
CA LEU A 327 2.65 12.21 19.36
C LEU A 327 2.91 12.12 20.87
N ARG A 328 3.68 11.12 21.33
CA ARG A 328 4.14 11.01 22.72
C ARG A 328 4.98 12.22 23.12
N ALA A 329 6.00 12.58 22.33
CA ALA A 329 6.92 13.68 22.66
C ALA A 329 6.24 15.07 22.68
N ILE A 330 5.26 15.32 21.80
CA ILE A 330 4.39 16.50 21.85
C ILE A 330 3.56 16.52 23.15
N ALA A 331 3.04 15.36 23.58
CA ALA A 331 2.30 15.25 24.83
C ALA A 331 3.21 15.43 26.08
N GLU A 332 4.46 14.96 26.03
CA GLU A 332 5.48 15.21 27.06
C GLU A 332 5.77 16.72 27.17
N GLN A 333 6.09 17.38 26.05
CA GLN A 333 6.37 18.82 26.01
C GLN A 333 5.19 19.66 26.49
N ARG A 334 3.95 19.31 26.10
CA ARG A 334 2.71 19.97 26.55
C ARG A 334 2.50 19.87 28.06
N LEU A 335 2.88 18.74 28.68
CA LEU A 335 2.70 18.50 30.11
C LEU A 335 3.91 18.90 30.97
N ALA A 336 5.06 19.19 30.37
CA ALA A 336 6.28 19.56 31.09
C ALA A 336 6.08 20.66 32.16
N PRO A 337 5.30 21.74 31.95
CA PRO A 337 5.04 22.73 33.00
C PRO A 337 4.22 22.17 34.18
N ALA A 338 3.21 21.34 33.91
CA ALA A 338 2.37 20.73 34.94
C ALA A 338 3.13 19.62 35.70
N ALA A 339 3.97 18.86 35.01
CA ALA A 339 4.89 17.89 35.60
C ALA A 339 5.94 18.58 36.50
N ALA A 340 6.49 19.72 36.07
CA ALA A 340 7.39 20.53 36.88
C ALA A 340 6.70 21.08 38.14
N GLN A 341 5.49 21.63 38.01
CA GLN A 341 4.72 22.15 39.15
C GLN A 341 4.33 21.05 40.16
N ALA A 342 3.90 19.88 39.68
CA ALA A 342 3.61 18.73 40.54
C ALA A 342 4.88 18.25 41.26
N ARG A 343 6.01 18.16 40.55
CA ARG A 343 7.32 17.84 41.14
C ARG A 343 7.75 18.87 42.18
N GLU A 344 7.62 20.16 41.92
CA GLU A 344 7.98 21.24 42.84
C GLU A 344 7.16 21.15 44.13
N THR A 345 5.83 21.00 44.01
CA THR A 345 4.93 20.82 45.15
C THR A 345 5.31 19.58 45.98
N PHE A 346 5.52 18.44 45.33
CA PHE A 346 5.93 17.19 45.98
C PHE A 346 7.29 17.32 46.69
N VAL A 347 8.26 17.98 46.04
CA VAL A 347 9.57 18.26 46.62
C VAL A 347 9.44 19.11 47.88
N GLU A 348 8.65 20.18 47.88
CA GLU A 348 8.48 21.02 49.07
C GLU A 348 7.80 20.27 50.23
N GLU A 349 6.67 19.60 49.97
CA GLU A 349 5.92 18.87 51.00
C GLU A 349 6.75 17.76 51.67
N GLN A 350 7.39 16.90 50.87
CA GLN A 350 8.20 15.81 51.43
C GLN A 350 9.53 16.32 52.03
N THR A 351 10.09 17.42 51.51
CA THR A 351 11.25 18.10 52.13
C THR A 351 10.89 18.59 53.53
N GLU A 352 9.77 19.27 53.71
CA GLU A 352 9.32 19.70 55.05
C GLU A 352 9.09 18.51 55.99
N ARG A 353 8.41 17.46 55.50
CA ARG A 353 8.15 16.23 56.29
C ARG A 353 9.45 15.56 56.72
N LEU A 354 10.48 15.55 55.87
CA LEU A 354 11.78 14.98 56.17
C LEU A 354 12.54 15.82 57.21
N ILE A 355 12.66 17.15 57.00
CA ILE A 355 13.29 18.07 57.96
C ILE A 355 12.67 17.92 59.36
N LYS A 356 11.33 17.91 59.46
CA LYS A 356 10.58 17.81 60.72
C LYS A 356 10.85 16.50 61.48
N ARG A 357 11.39 15.47 60.82
CA ARG A 357 11.64 14.13 61.37
C ARG A 357 13.12 13.85 61.65
N THR A 358 14.03 14.32 60.80
CA THR A 358 15.48 14.02 60.89
C THR A 358 16.34 15.21 61.33
N GLY A 359 15.83 16.44 61.30
CA GLY A 359 16.60 17.65 61.60
C GLY A 359 17.64 18.04 60.54
N MET A 360 17.62 17.40 59.37
CA MET A 360 18.51 17.70 58.24
C MET A 360 18.29 19.12 57.70
N SER A 361 19.31 19.71 57.04
CA SER A 361 19.13 21.00 56.37
C SER A 361 18.19 20.90 55.17
N LYS A 362 17.51 22.00 54.78
CA LYS A 362 16.59 22.01 53.61
C LYS A 362 17.29 21.47 52.35
N ARG A 363 18.57 21.79 52.14
CA ARG A 363 19.35 21.32 50.99
C ARG A 363 19.58 19.79 50.98
N GLU A 364 19.90 19.20 52.13
CA GLU A 364 20.07 17.74 52.24
C GLU A 364 18.73 17.02 52.06
N ALA A 365 17.68 17.52 52.71
CA ALA A 365 16.34 16.94 52.63
C ALA A 365 15.76 17.02 51.21
N THR A 366 15.96 18.14 50.49
CA THR A 366 15.58 18.26 49.08
C THR A 366 16.29 17.23 48.21
N ARG A 367 17.61 17.01 48.36
CA ARG A 367 18.33 15.96 47.60
C ARG A 367 17.69 14.58 47.78
N VAL A 368 17.36 14.21 49.02
CA VAL A 368 16.76 12.90 49.32
C VAL A 368 15.42 12.71 48.59
N VAL A 369 14.59 13.76 48.49
CA VAL A 369 13.31 13.71 47.76
C VAL A 369 13.51 13.74 46.25
N GLU A 370 14.52 14.44 45.73
CA GLU A 370 14.86 14.40 44.31
C GLU A 370 15.36 13.01 43.88
N CYS A 371 16.13 12.32 44.73
CA CYS A 371 16.49 10.92 44.53
C CYS A 371 15.25 10.01 44.52
N GLN A 372 14.31 10.22 45.45
CA GLN A 372 13.06 9.47 45.55
C GLN A 372 12.24 9.54 44.26
N ILE A 373 12.10 10.75 43.68
CA ILE A 373 11.47 10.98 42.36
C ILE A 373 12.27 10.32 41.23
N GLY A 374 13.61 10.30 41.33
CA GLY A 374 14.51 9.56 40.45
C GLY A 374 14.52 8.03 40.64
N GLY A 375 13.58 7.45 41.40
CA GLY A 375 13.50 6.01 41.63
C GLY A 375 14.55 5.46 42.60
N THR A 376 15.26 6.32 43.34
CA THR A 376 16.32 5.97 44.28
C THR A 376 15.91 6.36 45.70
N LEU A 377 15.71 5.38 46.56
CA LEU A 377 15.34 5.62 47.96
C LEU A 377 16.61 5.63 48.82
N LEU A 378 16.91 6.77 49.44
CA LEU A 378 18.08 6.96 50.32
C LEU A 378 17.75 6.64 51.79
N PRO A 379 18.77 6.37 52.64
CA PRO A 379 18.60 5.69 53.93
C PRO A 379 17.61 6.33 54.89
N ASP A 380 17.52 7.66 54.92
CA ASP A 380 16.64 8.39 55.84
C ASP A 380 15.13 8.21 55.54
N LEU A 381 14.73 7.83 54.31
CA LEU A 381 13.31 7.80 53.93
C LEU A 381 12.50 6.77 54.72
N GLU A 382 11.28 7.15 55.09
CA GLU A 382 10.30 6.26 55.71
C GLU A 382 9.64 5.36 54.67
N LEU A 383 9.34 4.11 55.03
CA LEU A 383 8.58 3.18 54.21
C LEU A 383 7.24 2.89 54.89
N GLN A 384 6.14 3.24 54.21
CA GLN A 384 4.79 3.11 54.75
C GLN A 384 4.24 1.69 54.52
N PHE A 385 4.71 0.76 55.35
CA PHE A 385 4.27 -0.64 55.39
C PHE A 385 2.78 -0.80 55.68
N ASP A 386 2.21 -1.93 55.23
CA ASP A 386 0.83 -2.31 55.52
C ASP A 386 0.64 -2.98 56.91
N ASP A 387 1.74 -3.36 57.57
CA ASP A 387 1.75 -3.85 58.96
C ASP A 387 2.07 -2.70 59.92
N ASP A 388 1.13 -2.38 60.81
CA ASP A 388 1.27 -1.35 61.84
C ASP A 388 2.48 -1.61 62.76
N ALA A 389 2.90 -2.87 62.94
CA ALA A 389 4.09 -3.23 63.73
C ALA A 389 5.43 -2.84 63.05
N LEU A 390 5.39 -2.41 61.78
CA LEU A 390 6.54 -1.90 61.02
C LEU A 390 6.49 -0.37 60.80
N ALA A 391 5.52 0.33 61.42
CA ALA A 391 5.41 1.79 61.32
C ALA A 391 6.70 2.51 61.74
N GLY A 392 7.08 3.55 60.98
CA GLY A 392 8.30 4.33 61.21
C GLY A 392 9.60 3.71 60.69
N THR A 393 9.57 2.48 60.15
CA THR A 393 10.75 1.82 59.56
C THR A 393 11.34 2.65 58.41
N THR A 394 12.67 2.79 58.39
CA THR A 394 13.40 3.53 57.34
C THR A 394 14.03 2.61 56.29
N VAL A 395 14.47 3.20 55.16
CA VAL A 395 15.31 2.51 54.18
C VAL A 395 16.63 2.01 54.81
N ALA A 396 17.19 2.74 55.77
CA ALA A 396 18.38 2.31 56.52
C ALA A 396 18.13 1.01 57.31
N ASP A 397 16.98 0.90 57.97
CA ASP A 397 16.60 -0.31 58.72
C ASP A 397 16.40 -1.52 57.78
N VAL A 398 15.77 -1.30 56.62
CA VAL A 398 15.57 -2.32 55.60
C VAL A 398 16.89 -2.79 54.99
N LEU A 399 17.85 -1.90 54.76
CA LEU A 399 19.19 -2.25 54.28
C LEU A 399 20.02 -2.97 55.37
N LYS A 400 19.74 -2.72 56.66
CA LYS A 400 20.46 -3.27 57.82
C LYS A 400 20.03 -4.68 58.19
N ASP A 401 18.73 -5.00 58.16
CA ASP A 401 18.22 -6.37 58.30
C ASP A 401 17.22 -6.71 57.17
N PRO A 402 17.71 -6.96 55.94
CA PRO A 402 16.81 -7.21 54.82
C PRO A 402 16.03 -8.52 54.96
N THR A 403 16.53 -9.45 55.78
CA THR A 403 15.89 -10.72 56.11
C THR A 403 14.56 -10.55 56.84
N LYS A 404 14.37 -9.46 57.59
CA LYS A 404 13.10 -9.12 58.23
C LYS A 404 12.05 -8.56 57.27
N PHE A 405 12.46 -7.85 56.21
CA PHE A 405 11.54 -7.04 55.39
C PHE A 405 11.34 -7.54 53.95
N VAL A 406 12.23 -8.39 53.40
CA VAL A 406 12.04 -8.97 52.06
C VAL A 406 10.85 -9.92 52.08
N GLY A 407 9.76 -9.50 51.44
CA GLY A 407 8.47 -10.16 51.52
C GLY A 407 7.34 -9.22 51.93
N GLU A 408 7.64 -8.14 52.64
CA GLU A 408 6.60 -7.26 53.18
C GLU A 408 6.04 -6.29 52.14
N THR A 409 4.77 -5.91 52.32
CA THR A 409 4.03 -5.02 51.43
C THR A 409 3.81 -3.64 52.07
N LEU A 410 3.69 -2.65 51.21
CA LEU A 410 3.66 -1.23 51.57
C LEU A 410 2.87 -0.42 50.53
N ALA A 411 2.62 0.85 50.85
CA ALA A 411 2.20 1.85 49.87
C ALA A 411 3.28 2.09 48.78
N ASP A 412 2.90 2.76 47.69
CA ASP A 412 3.87 3.19 46.68
C ASP A 412 4.75 4.35 47.22
N PRO A 413 6.09 4.31 47.04
CA PRO A 413 7.01 5.35 47.53
C PRO A 413 6.81 6.78 46.99
N LEU A 414 6.03 7.01 45.92
CA LEU A 414 5.69 8.36 45.42
C LEU A 414 4.20 8.68 45.60
N GLU A 415 3.30 7.74 45.31
CA GLU A 415 1.85 7.98 45.37
C GLU A 415 1.27 7.82 46.79
N GLY A 416 2.01 7.17 47.70
CA GLY A 416 1.69 7.04 49.12
C GLY A 416 0.40 6.27 49.44
N VAL A 417 0.05 6.27 50.73
CA VAL A 417 -1.14 5.56 51.25
C VAL A 417 -2.47 6.08 50.67
N GLY A 418 -2.51 7.30 50.13
CA GLY A 418 -3.70 7.87 49.48
C GLY A 418 -4.08 7.18 48.17
N TYR A 419 -3.09 6.66 47.44
CA TYR A 419 -3.32 5.78 46.27
C TYR A 419 -3.66 4.35 46.69
N GLY A 420 -3.22 3.95 47.88
CA GLY A 420 -3.68 2.79 48.63
C GLY A 420 -2.55 2.00 49.29
N THR A 421 -2.94 1.06 50.14
CA THR A 421 -2.09 0.02 50.74
C THR A 421 -1.91 -1.18 49.79
N CYS A 422 -0.95 -2.04 50.09
CA CYS A 422 -0.55 -3.23 49.33
C CYS A 422 -0.18 -2.92 47.86
N LYS A 423 0.37 -1.72 47.60
CA LYS A 423 0.69 -1.25 46.24
C LYS A 423 2.11 -1.57 45.81
N ALA A 424 3.02 -1.78 46.75
CA ALA A 424 4.37 -2.18 46.48
C ALA A 424 4.85 -3.28 47.46
N LYS A 425 5.99 -3.90 47.14
CA LYS A 425 6.57 -5.01 47.91
C LYS A 425 8.10 -4.93 47.90
N ILE A 426 8.75 -5.17 49.03
CA ILE A 426 10.21 -5.28 49.09
C ILE A 426 10.65 -6.64 48.53
N MET A 427 11.60 -6.58 47.60
CA MET A 427 12.14 -7.71 46.86
C MET A 427 13.67 -7.67 46.89
N ARG A 428 14.32 -8.84 46.89
CA ARG A 428 15.77 -8.98 46.73
C ARG A 428 16.09 -9.43 45.30
N LYS A 429 17.09 -8.82 44.65
CA LYS A 429 17.63 -9.25 43.35
C LYS A 429 18.61 -10.42 43.53
N ALA A 430 19.01 -11.05 42.42
CA ALA A 430 19.95 -12.19 42.45
C ALA A 430 21.36 -11.81 42.93
N ASP A 431 21.77 -10.55 42.71
CA ASP A 431 23.00 -9.94 43.24
C ASP A 431 22.95 -9.61 44.75
N GLY A 432 21.80 -9.84 45.40
CA GLY A 432 21.58 -9.57 46.82
C GLY A 432 21.05 -8.17 47.15
N SER A 433 21.06 -7.23 46.20
CA SER A 433 20.54 -5.86 46.39
C SER A 433 19.01 -5.83 46.60
N LEU A 434 18.52 -4.73 47.19
CA LEU A 434 17.12 -4.54 47.52
C LEU A 434 16.45 -3.53 46.61
N TRP A 435 15.20 -3.82 46.26
CA TRP A 435 14.34 -2.91 45.53
C TRP A 435 12.90 -3.07 45.97
N ILE A 436 12.12 -2.00 45.84
CA ILE A 436 10.67 -2.04 45.98
C ILE A 436 10.06 -2.18 44.59
N ASN A 437 9.32 -3.27 44.40
CA ASN A 437 8.51 -3.51 43.22
C ASN A 437 7.12 -2.92 43.47
N SER A 438 6.83 -1.77 42.88
CA SER A 438 5.49 -1.20 42.90
C SER A 438 4.64 -1.76 41.78
N PHE A 439 3.35 -1.94 42.07
CA PHE A 439 2.29 -2.27 41.12
C PHE A 439 1.44 -1.04 40.79
N ALA A 440 1.75 0.13 41.35
CA ALA A 440 1.14 1.40 40.96
C ALA A 440 1.40 1.69 39.47
N HIS A 441 0.42 2.33 38.84
CA HIS A 441 0.46 2.97 37.52
C HIS A 441 1.03 2.22 36.30
N GLY A 442 1.37 0.94 36.41
CA GLY A 442 1.96 0.15 35.32
C GLY A 442 3.21 -0.65 35.69
N ARG A 443 3.58 -0.68 36.98
CA ARG A 443 4.85 -1.12 37.58
C ARG A 443 5.93 -0.04 37.55
N THR A 444 6.40 0.33 38.75
CA THR A 444 7.55 1.22 38.99
C THR A 444 8.52 0.51 39.91
N THR A 445 9.82 0.65 39.65
CA THR A 445 10.89 -0.04 40.39
C THR A 445 11.72 0.98 41.15
N TYR A 446 11.86 0.83 42.46
CA TYR A 446 12.65 1.74 43.30
C TYR A 446 13.85 1.00 43.89
N ASP A 447 15.07 1.46 43.63
CA ASP A 447 16.28 0.90 44.23
C ASP A 447 16.52 1.51 45.61
N LEU A 448 16.82 0.68 46.62
CA LEU A 448 17.23 1.15 47.95
C LEU A 448 18.75 1.33 47.92
N LYS A 449 19.21 2.57 48.13
CA LYS A 449 20.62 2.97 47.97
C LYS A 449 21.20 3.58 49.23
N LEU A 450 22.52 3.56 49.30
CA LEU A 450 23.31 4.10 50.41
C LEU A 450 23.75 5.54 50.09
N ASP A 451 24.05 6.31 51.14
CA ASP A 451 24.60 7.67 51.04
C ASP A 451 26.10 7.69 51.38
N VAL A 452 26.75 8.86 51.28
CA VAL A 452 28.17 9.02 51.66
C VAL A 452 28.48 8.54 53.09
N ARG A 453 27.56 8.75 54.04
CA ARG A 453 27.74 8.39 55.47
C ARG A 453 27.72 6.88 55.63
N ALA A 454 26.74 6.19 55.04
CA ALA A 454 26.63 4.74 55.12
C ALA A 454 27.74 4.01 54.34
N ILE A 455 28.18 4.55 53.19
CA ILE A 455 29.34 3.98 52.46
C ILE A 455 30.63 4.15 53.25
N ARG A 456 30.88 5.33 53.82
CA ARG A 456 32.07 5.58 54.67
C ARG A 456 32.11 4.54 55.80
N ALA A 457 31.01 4.39 56.54
CA ALA A 457 30.89 3.38 57.59
C ALA A 457 31.11 1.93 57.09
N ALA A 458 30.67 1.59 55.88
CA ALA A 458 30.92 0.28 55.28
C ALA A 458 32.39 0.06 54.87
N LEU A 459 33.08 1.10 54.38
CA LEU A 459 34.51 1.06 54.02
C LEU A 459 35.42 1.07 55.25
N ASP A 460 35.03 1.75 56.32
CA ASP A 460 35.74 1.75 57.61
C ASP A 460 35.72 0.36 58.27
N ASN A 461 34.71 -0.47 57.95
CA ASN A 461 34.58 -1.86 58.41
C ASN A 461 35.03 -2.93 57.37
N ALA A 462 35.60 -2.54 56.22
CA ALA A 462 36.01 -3.48 55.17
C ALA A 462 37.47 -3.96 55.30
N SER A 463 37.75 -5.17 54.80
CA SER A 463 39.11 -5.72 54.71
C SER A 463 39.87 -5.15 53.50
N LYS A 464 41.20 -5.14 53.56
CA LYS A 464 42.08 -4.48 52.57
C LYS A 464 41.79 -4.91 51.12
N ASP A 465 41.59 -6.20 50.89
CA ASP A 465 41.43 -6.77 49.56
C ASP A 465 39.98 -6.62 49.05
N GLU A 466 39.01 -6.50 49.96
CA GLU A 466 37.60 -6.23 49.62
C GLU A 466 37.32 -4.75 49.35
N VAL A 467 38.10 -3.82 49.94
CA VAL A 467 37.83 -2.37 49.93
C VAL A 467 37.56 -1.79 48.55
N VAL A 468 38.27 -2.20 47.49
CA VAL A 468 38.06 -1.64 46.13
C VAL A 468 36.83 -2.24 45.46
N GLY A 469 36.56 -3.54 45.66
CA GLY A 469 35.31 -4.16 45.21
C GLY A 469 34.12 -3.47 45.89
N LYS A 470 34.10 -3.49 47.22
CA LYS A 470 33.10 -2.78 48.03
C LYS A 470 32.97 -1.31 47.66
N PHE A 471 34.04 -0.55 47.48
CA PHE A 471 33.94 0.85 47.07
C PHE A 471 33.27 1.01 45.70
N ILE A 472 33.68 0.23 44.69
CA ILE A 472 33.08 0.32 43.35
C ILE A 472 31.62 -0.10 43.39
N ASP A 473 31.30 -1.23 44.03
CA ASP A 473 29.93 -1.75 44.13
C ASP A 473 29.02 -0.79 44.90
N LEU A 474 29.48 -0.25 46.03
CA LEU A 474 28.74 0.69 46.86
C LEU A 474 28.60 2.07 46.18
N ALA A 475 29.63 2.57 45.50
CA ALA A 475 29.57 3.85 44.78
C ALA A 475 28.71 3.81 43.49
N LEU A 476 28.42 2.61 42.97
CA LEU A 476 27.40 2.40 41.94
C LEU A 476 25.98 2.25 42.55
N GLN A 477 25.91 1.77 43.79
CA GLN A 477 24.68 1.61 44.59
C GLN A 477 24.40 2.82 45.51
N ALA A 478 24.90 4.01 45.16
CA ALA A 478 24.76 5.21 45.96
C ALA A 478 24.54 6.49 45.13
N ASP A 479 24.13 7.56 45.82
CA ASP A 479 24.11 8.92 45.30
C ASP A 479 25.22 9.76 45.95
N LEU A 480 26.22 10.16 45.16
CA LEU A 480 27.46 10.79 45.61
C LEU A 480 27.84 11.98 44.71
N ASP A 481 28.07 13.14 45.33
CA ASP A 481 28.61 14.30 44.62
C ASP A 481 30.12 14.14 44.27
N ALA A 482 30.69 15.11 43.57
CA ALA A 482 32.09 15.04 43.14
C ALA A 482 33.10 15.04 44.30
N VAL A 483 32.82 15.77 45.38
CA VAL A 483 33.69 15.89 46.56
C VAL A 483 33.49 14.70 47.51
N GLU A 484 32.24 14.27 47.73
CA GLU A 484 31.91 13.03 48.43
C GLU A 484 32.61 11.83 47.77
N LEU A 485 32.59 11.76 46.44
CA LEU A 485 33.28 10.73 45.69
C LEU A 485 34.81 10.85 45.76
N GLU A 486 35.39 12.04 45.66
CA GLU A 486 36.84 12.25 45.77
C GLU A 486 37.35 11.78 47.16
N GLN A 487 36.59 12.07 48.23
CA GLN A 487 36.86 11.59 49.58
C GLN A 487 36.81 10.07 49.69
N LEU A 488 35.76 9.43 49.15
CA LEU A 488 35.62 7.97 49.20
C LEU A 488 36.63 7.26 48.28
N LEU A 489 37.00 7.85 47.14
CA LEU A 489 38.13 7.41 46.30
C LEU A 489 39.45 7.47 47.07
N GLY A 490 39.68 8.54 47.84
CA GLY A 490 40.82 8.69 48.73
C GLY A 490 40.87 7.57 49.78
N LEU A 491 39.79 7.42 50.55
CA LEU A 491 39.64 6.38 51.57
C LEU A 491 39.83 4.96 50.99
N ALA A 492 39.24 4.67 49.83
CA ALA A 492 39.37 3.38 49.16
C ALA A 492 40.79 3.12 48.64
N SER A 493 41.50 4.16 48.15
CA SER A 493 42.89 4.05 47.70
C SER A 493 43.85 3.87 48.88
N GLU A 494 43.65 4.62 49.96
CA GLU A 494 44.42 4.51 51.21
C GLU A 494 44.28 3.12 51.84
N ARG A 495 43.04 2.64 52.04
CA ARG A 495 42.79 1.37 52.73
C ARG A 495 43.14 0.13 51.91
N SER A 496 43.12 0.20 50.58
CA SER A 496 43.52 -0.91 49.70
C SER A 496 45.00 -0.89 49.31
N GLY A 497 45.63 0.28 49.23
CA GLY A 497 46.94 0.48 48.62
C GLY A 497 46.93 0.42 47.08
N LEU A 498 45.76 0.31 46.43
CA LEU A 498 45.65 0.42 44.97
C LEU A 498 45.61 1.89 44.53
N GLY A 499 46.39 2.21 43.50
CA GLY A 499 46.57 3.59 43.05
C GLY A 499 45.27 4.24 42.54
N HIS A 500 44.93 5.39 43.13
CA HIS A 500 43.76 6.25 42.90
C HIS A 500 43.28 6.30 41.41
N ARG A 501 44.20 6.48 40.45
CA ARG A 501 43.91 6.49 39.00
C ARG A 501 43.31 5.19 38.43
N VAL A 502 43.60 4.02 39.01
CA VAL A 502 43.06 2.73 38.58
C VAL A 502 41.59 2.64 38.97
N ILE A 503 41.29 2.92 40.24
CA ILE A 503 39.92 2.91 40.78
C ILE A 503 39.05 3.92 40.02
N ALA A 504 39.55 5.15 39.84
CA ALA A 504 38.86 6.21 39.09
C ALA A 504 38.60 5.83 37.61
N ARG A 505 39.50 5.07 36.95
CA ARG A 505 39.28 4.60 35.57
C ARG A 505 38.12 3.60 35.50
N THR A 506 38.06 2.64 36.44
CA THR A 506 37.00 1.62 36.47
C THR A 506 35.64 2.29 36.70
N LEU A 507 35.56 3.22 37.66
CA LEU A 507 34.34 4.01 37.92
C LEU A 507 33.94 4.90 36.72
N LYS A 508 34.92 5.51 36.03
CA LYS A 508 34.64 6.29 34.81
C LYS A 508 33.94 5.45 33.73
N GLY A 509 34.36 4.19 33.54
CA GLY A 509 33.71 3.28 32.60
C GLY A 509 32.23 3.03 32.89
N ALA A 510 31.86 2.97 34.17
CA ALA A 510 30.46 2.88 34.59
C ALA A 510 29.70 4.20 34.40
N ARG A 511 30.31 5.36 34.75
CA ARG A 511 29.73 6.69 34.50
C ARG A 511 29.47 6.97 33.01
N THR A 512 30.25 6.39 32.09
CA THR A 512 29.96 6.47 30.64
C THR A 512 28.58 5.89 30.27
N LYS A 513 28.09 4.86 30.98
CA LYS A 513 26.73 4.33 30.77
C LYS A 513 25.64 5.32 31.18
N ALA A 514 25.87 6.10 32.23
CA ALA A 514 24.94 7.16 32.65
C ALA A 514 24.88 8.32 31.64
N ALA A 515 26.01 8.69 31.03
CA ALA A 515 26.05 9.72 29.99
C ALA A 515 25.21 9.34 28.74
N ALA A 516 25.08 8.06 28.42
CA ALA A 516 24.20 7.59 27.34
C ALA A 516 22.71 7.85 27.63
N SER A 517 22.28 7.79 28.90
CA SER A 517 20.91 8.13 29.31
C SER A 517 20.58 9.60 29.04
N ASN A 518 21.51 10.51 29.33
CA ASN A 518 21.34 11.94 29.07
C ASN A 518 21.31 12.24 27.55
N ALA A 519 22.07 11.49 26.74
CA ALA A 519 21.99 11.59 25.28
C ALA A 519 20.62 11.10 24.75
N GLU A 520 20.02 10.07 25.35
CA GLU A 520 18.68 9.61 25.01
C GLU A 520 17.59 10.67 25.33
N GLN A 521 17.73 11.41 26.43
CA GLN A 521 16.82 12.52 26.77
C GLN A 521 16.90 13.67 25.74
N GLU A 522 18.10 14.09 25.36
CA GLU A 522 18.31 15.10 24.32
C GLU A 522 17.77 14.63 22.95
N ARG A 523 17.89 13.33 22.64
CA ARG A 523 17.34 12.72 21.43
C ARG A 523 15.81 12.80 21.38
N LYS A 524 15.12 12.56 22.51
CA LYS A 524 13.65 12.69 22.61
C LYS A 524 13.20 14.14 22.38
N ARG A 525 13.92 15.12 22.94
CA ARG A 525 13.64 16.56 22.68
C ARG A 525 13.69 16.89 21.19
N ARG A 526 14.75 16.48 20.49
CA ARG A 526 14.90 16.70 19.04
C ARG A 526 13.80 16.02 18.21
N GLN A 527 13.28 14.88 18.66
CA GLN A 527 12.15 14.20 18.01
C GLN A 527 10.82 14.95 18.19
N ALA A 528 10.61 15.64 19.32
CA ALA A 528 9.46 16.54 19.50
C ALA A 528 9.52 17.76 18.57
N GLU A 529 10.72 18.33 18.42
CA GLU A 529 10.97 19.54 17.63
C GLU A 529 11.08 19.29 16.10
N ARG A 530 11.05 18.02 15.65
CA ARG A 530 11.28 17.64 14.25
C ARG A 530 10.06 17.91 13.35
N ALA A 531 10.15 18.96 12.55
CA ALA A 531 9.16 19.33 11.54
C ALA A 531 9.17 18.45 10.27
N ASP A 532 10.24 17.68 10.02
CA ASP A 532 10.34 16.80 8.85
C ASP A 532 9.34 15.61 8.96
N PRO A 533 8.45 15.38 7.97
CA PRO A 533 7.46 14.31 8.00
C PRO A 533 7.99 12.93 7.55
N ARG A 534 9.22 12.83 7.02
CA ARG A 534 9.81 11.55 6.61
C ARG A 534 10.13 10.71 7.86
N PRO A 535 9.88 9.37 7.88
CA PRO A 535 10.41 8.51 8.94
C PRO A 535 11.94 8.63 9.03
N ALA A 536 12.44 8.87 10.25
CA ALA A 536 13.88 8.87 10.55
C ALA A 536 14.35 7.42 10.79
N VAL A 537 15.32 6.96 10.00
CA VAL A 537 15.78 5.58 9.98
C VAL A 537 17.29 5.50 10.21
N PRO A 538 17.80 4.70 11.16
CA PRO A 538 19.24 4.49 11.31
C PRO A 538 19.86 3.98 9.99
N ALA A 539 20.86 4.69 9.48
CA ALA A 539 21.57 4.31 8.26
C ALA A 539 22.24 2.94 8.44
N PRO A 540 21.97 1.95 7.57
CA PRO A 540 22.58 0.64 7.70
C PRO A 540 24.09 0.69 7.46
N ALA A 541 24.83 -0.13 8.20
CA ALA A 541 26.23 -0.42 7.88
C ALA A 541 26.33 -0.99 6.45
N ILE A 542 27.44 -0.71 5.76
CA ILE A 542 27.58 -1.04 4.32
C ILE A 542 27.53 -2.55 4.01
N ASP A 543 27.76 -3.37 5.03
CA ASP A 543 27.74 -4.83 5.06
C ASP A 543 26.46 -5.42 5.70
N ALA A 544 25.49 -4.59 6.11
CA ALA A 544 24.26 -5.04 6.72
C ALA A 544 23.44 -5.95 5.77
N PRO A 545 22.75 -6.99 6.29
CA PRO A 545 22.03 -7.95 5.45
C PRO A 545 20.93 -7.26 4.64
N TRP A 546 20.89 -7.54 3.34
CA TRP A 546 19.98 -6.85 2.41
C TRP A 546 18.50 -7.04 2.74
N LEU A 547 18.05 -8.25 3.10
CA LEU A 547 16.63 -8.55 3.22
C LEU A 547 15.86 -7.62 4.20
N PRO A 548 16.33 -7.37 5.45
CA PRO A 548 15.71 -6.36 6.32
C PRO A 548 15.70 -4.95 5.74
N GLN A 549 16.77 -4.52 5.06
CA GLN A 549 16.84 -3.16 4.48
C GLN A 549 15.92 -3.02 3.28
N MET A 550 15.76 -4.07 2.47
CA MET A 550 14.84 -4.07 1.34
C MET A 550 13.38 -4.14 1.81
N GLN A 551 13.08 -4.89 2.87
CA GLN A 551 11.75 -4.88 3.50
C GLN A 551 11.41 -3.49 4.05
N LEU A 552 12.35 -2.83 4.72
CA LEU A 552 12.19 -1.44 5.20
C LEU A 552 11.85 -0.47 4.07
N LEU A 553 12.48 -0.60 2.90
CA LEU A 553 12.17 0.21 1.72
C LEU A 553 10.80 -0.16 1.14
N ASP A 554 10.46 -1.44 1.03
CA ASP A 554 9.16 -1.90 0.55
C ASP A 554 8.00 -1.46 1.47
N ASP A 555 8.17 -1.53 2.80
CA ASP A 555 7.19 -1.11 3.81
C ASP A 555 6.88 0.40 3.74
N VAL A 556 7.91 1.24 3.56
CA VAL A 556 7.73 2.70 3.51
C VAL A 556 7.27 3.17 2.13
N LEU A 557 7.82 2.62 1.05
CA LEU A 557 7.56 3.11 -0.31
C LEU A 557 6.31 2.48 -0.95
N GLY A 558 6.01 1.21 -0.65
CA GLY A 558 4.83 0.51 -1.15
C GLY A 558 3.51 0.95 -0.50
N THR A 559 3.57 1.48 0.73
CA THR A 559 2.40 2.04 1.44
C THR A 559 2.08 3.49 1.06
N LEU A 560 2.76 4.07 0.06
CA LEU A 560 2.51 5.42 -0.40
C LEU A 560 1.25 5.50 -1.29
N ASN A 561 0.21 6.15 -0.77
CA ASN A 561 -1.01 6.49 -1.51
C ASN A 561 -0.91 7.86 -2.20
N ALA A 562 0.26 8.17 -2.77
CA ALA A 562 0.41 9.29 -3.70
C ALA A 562 -0.25 8.93 -5.05
N ALA A 563 -0.72 9.96 -5.78
CA ALA A 563 -1.23 9.80 -7.15
C ALA A 563 -0.17 9.20 -8.08
N GLU A 564 1.11 9.54 -7.89
CA GLU A 564 2.25 8.84 -8.47
C GLU A 564 3.20 8.39 -7.35
N PRO A 565 3.10 7.13 -6.89
CA PRO A 565 4.07 6.56 -5.96
C PRO A 565 5.40 6.24 -6.68
N PRO A 566 6.47 5.93 -5.93
CA PRO A 566 7.60 5.17 -6.46
C PRO A 566 7.09 3.94 -7.22
N MET A 567 7.50 3.80 -8.48
CA MET A 567 6.98 2.79 -9.41
C MET A 567 8.12 2.12 -10.19
N ARG A 568 7.84 0.94 -10.73
CA ARG A 568 8.78 0.15 -11.53
C ARG A 568 8.27 0.02 -12.96
N ASN A 569 9.13 -0.22 -13.93
CA ASN A 569 8.70 -0.71 -15.25
C ASN A 569 8.51 -2.25 -15.21
N HIS A 570 8.20 -2.87 -16.35
CA HIS A 570 8.05 -4.32 -16.48
C HIS A 570 9.30 -5.14 -16.08
N GLU A 571 10.50 -4.54 -16.11
CA GLU A 571 11.76 -5.17 -15.66
C GLU A 571 11.93 -5.17 -14.14
N GLY A 572 11.02 -4.54 -13.40
CA GLY A 572 11.23 -4.24 -11.98
C GLY A 572 12.20 -3.07 -11.72
N MET A 573 12.65 -2.36 -12.76
CA MET A 573 13.56 -1.21 -12.62
C MET A 573 12.80 0.03 -12.14
N LEU A 574 13.31 0.72 -11.12
CA LEU A 574 12.73 2.00 -10.65
C LEU A 574 12.63 2.99 -11.82
N THR A 575 11.43 3.55 -12.01
CA THR A 575 11.05 4.29 -13.22
C THR A 575 10.18 5.49 -12.88
N GLN A 576 10.34 6.59 -13.61
CA GLN A 576 9.53 7.80 -13.48
C GLN A 576 9.08 8.34 -14.84
N CYS A 577 7.82 8.75 -14.96
CA CYS A 577 7.34 9.48 -16.13
C CYS A 577 7.88 10.92 -16.14
N ARG A 578 8.62 11.30 -17.19
CA ARG A 578 9.31 12.60 -17.32
C ARG A 578 9.17 13.21 -18.72
N MET A 579 9.17 14.54 -18.82
CA MET A 579 9.20 15.26 -20.11
C MET A 579 10.61 15.25 -20.70
N ARG A 580 10.83 14.46 -21.76
CA ARG A 580 12.13 14.27 -22.43
C ARG A 580 11.97 14.24 -23.94
N THR A 581 13.04 14.59 -24.66
CA THR A 581 13.17 14.35 -26.10
C THR A 581 13.43 12.85 -26.32
N PRO A 582 12.69 12.16 -27.22
CA PRO A 582 12.95 10.77 -27.54
C PRO A 582 14.34 10.56 -28.15
N VAL A 583 15.01 9.47 -27.77
CA VAL A 583 16.31 9.09 -28.34
C VAL A 583 16.10 8.54 -29.76
N ALA A 584 17.10 8.70 -30.65
CA ALA A 584 17.13 8.16 -32.01
C ALA A 584 15.98 8.57 -32.97
N MET A 585 15.17 9.56 -32.58
CA MET A 585 14.18 10.21 -33.45
C MET A 585 14.65 11.60 -33.92
N HIS A 586 14.00 12.13 -34.95
CA HIS A 586 14.19 13.51 -35.44
C HIS A 586 12.83 14.23 -35.55
N ALA A 587 12.80 15.56 -35.60
CA ALA A 587 11.56 16.29 -35.89
C ALA A 587 11.10 16.02 -37.33
N PHE A 588 9.83 15.67 -37.51
CA PHE A 588 9.24 15.37 -38.82
C PHE A 588 8.73 16.65 -39.49
N GLY A 589 9.26 16.99 -40.67
CA GLY A 589 8.97 18.25 -41.36
C GLY A 589 9.51 18.32 -42.78
N SER A 590 9.01 19.27 -43.57
CA SER A 590 9.28 19.39 -45.01
C SER A 590 10.68 19.88 -45.38
N THR A 591 11.41 20.54 -44.47
CA THR A 591 12.80 20.98 -44.70
C THR A 591 13.75 19.83 -45.03
N ALA A 592 13.54 18.66 -44.40
CA ALA A 592 14.34 17.45 -44.68
C ALA A 592 14.11 16.86 -46.09
N ALA A 593 13.08 17.30 -46.82
CA ALA A 593 12.82 16.82 -48.18
C ALA A 593 13.55 17.65 -49.26
N ASN A 594 13.86 18.92 -49.00
CA ASN A 594 14.22 19.91 -50.03
C ASN A 594 15.74 20.13 -50.22
N GLY A 595 16.58 19.37 -49.54
CA GLY A 595 18.04 19.34 -49.77
C GLY A 595 18.47 18.03 -50.41
N GLU A 596 19.55 18.08 -51.20
CA GLU A 596 20.31 16.89 -51.60
C GLU A 596 21.18 16.42 -50.42
N ASP A 597 21.36 15.11 -50.24
CA ASP A 597 22.05 14.49 -49.08
C ASP A 597 23.54 14.87 -48.98
N THR A 598 23.83 16.09 -48.51
CA THR A 598 25.19 16.68 -48.47
C THR A 598 25.52 17.45 -47.19
N GLU A 599 24.57 17.70 -46.28
CA GLU A 599 24.82 18.29 -44.96
C GLU A 599 24.57 17.27 -43.83
N GLY A 600 25.42 17.31 -42.79
CA GLY A 600 25.53 16.25 -41.78
C GLY A 600 24.42 16.20 -40.72
N GLU A 601 24.54 15.26 -39.79
CA GLU A 601 23.54 14.96 -38.74
C GLU A 601 23.17 16.18 -37.88
N ASP A 602 24.08 17.15 -37.70
CA ASP A 602 23.90 18.39 -36.94
C ASP A 602 22.78 19.32 -37.48
N THR A 603 22.28 19.09 -38.70
CA THR A 603 21.25 19.93 -39.33
C THR A 603 19.81 19.59 -38.93
N LYS A 604 19.57 18.43 -38.33
CA LYS A 604 18.20 17.96 -38.03
C LYS A 604 17.69 18.52 -36.69
N LEU A 605 16.58 19.26 -36.75
CA LEU A 605 15.93 19.80 -35.54
C LEU A 605 15.59 18.66 -34.56
N PRO A 606 15.88 18.82 -33.26
CA PRO A 606 15.62 17.81 -32.25
C PRO A 606 14.10 17.60 -32.10
N PRO A 607 13.64 16.34 -31.89
CA PRO A 607 12.22 16.10 -31.71
C PRO A 607 11.70 16.76 -30.42
N PRO A 608 10.41 17.18 -30.40
CA PRO A 608 9.84 17.85 -29.24
C PRO A 608 9.83 16.95 -28.01
N LYS A 609 9.85 17.58 -26.83
CA LYS A 609 9.76 16.85 -25.56
C LYS A 609 8.35 16.28 -25.41
N GLN A 610 8.26 15.01 -25.03
CA GLN A 610 7.02 14.34 -24.66
C GLN A 610 7.19 13.56 -23.35
N HIS A 611 6.10 13.09 -22.76
CA HIS A 611 6.15 12.28 -21.55
C HIS A 611 6.65 10.87 -21.87
N LEU A 612 7.80 10.50 -21.31
CA LEU A 612 8.46 9.20 -21.49
C LEU A 612 8.67 8.48 -20.15
N LEU A 613 8.63 7.16 -20.15
CA LEU A 613 9.04 6.33 -19.00
C LEU A 613 10.56 6.34 -18.92
N THR A 614 11.12 6.89 -17.84
CA THR A 614 12.56 6.99 -17.63
C THR A 614 12.98 6.11 -16.47
N VAL A 615 13.75 5.05 -16.76
CA VAL A 615 14.46 4.29 -15.73
C VAL A 615 15.42 5.21 -14.99
N LEU A 616 15.43 5.15 -13.66
CA LEU A 616 16.27 5.99 -12.82
C LEU A 616 17.69 5.43 -12.70
N SER A 617 18.68 6.32 -12.68
CA SER A 617 20.06 5.97 -12.32
C SER A 617 20.21 5.74 -10.80
N GLU A 618 21.40 5.29 -10.36
CA GLU A 618 21.68 5.07 -8.94
C GLU A 618 21.52 6.35 -8.08
N PRO A 619 22.06 7.53 -8.45
CA PRO A 619 21.83 8.77 -7.70
C PRO A 619 20.35 9.18 -7.65
N GLU A 620 19.61 9.03 -8.75
CA GLU A 620 18.18 9.38 -8.81
C GLU A 620 17.31 8.40 -8.03
N SER A 621 17.74 7.14 -7.93
CA SER A 621 17.13 6.14 -7.05
C SER A 621 17.40 6.45 -5.58
N ALA A 622 18.59 6.94 -5.24
CA ALA A 622 18.90 7.44 -3.90
C ALA A 622 18.03 8.67 -3.55
N GLU A 623 17.92 9.66 -4.45
CA GLU A 623 17.03 10.79 -4.28
C GLU A 623 15.56 10.38 -4.10
N LEU A 624 15.07 9.42 -4.90
CA LEU A 624 13.68 8.94 -4.79
C LEU A 624 13.41 8.33 -3.41
N ILE A 625 14.36 7.55 -2.89
CA ILE A 625 14.28 6.98 -1.54
C ILE A 625 14.36 8.10 -0.48
N GLU A 626 15.30 9.05 -0.62
CA GLU A 626 15.54 10.12 0.35
C GLU A 626 14.36 11.12 0.46
N ARG A 627 13.59 11.32 -0.62
CA ARG A 627 12.33 12.09 -0.60
C ARG A 627 11.26 11.48 0.32
N HIS A 628 11.40 10.21 0.71
CA HIS A 628 10.44 9.47 1.51
C HIS A 628 11.01 8.90 2.83
N ILE A 629 12.35 8.82 2.99
CA ILE A 629 13.03 8.34 4.19
C ILE A 629 14.19 9.29 4.53
N ASP A 630 14.31 9.66 5.80
CA ASP A 630 15.45 10.41 6.33
C ASP A 630 16.41 9.41 7.02
N PHE A 631 17.46 8.99 6.30
CA PHE A 631 18.47 8.11 6.90
C PHE A 631 19.39 8.92 7.81
N ILE A 632 19.61 8.46 9.04
CA ILE A 632 20.38 9.17 10.07
C ILE A 632 21.56 8.32 10.56
N ASP A 633 22.72 8.96 10.76
CA ASP A 633 23.89 8.31 11.36
C ASP A 633 23.79 8.22 12.90
N GLY A 634 24.84 7.67 13.53
CA GLY A 634 24.93 7.52 15.00
C GLY A 634 24.95 8.82 15.81
N THR A 635 24.86 9.99 15.17
CA THR A 635 24.74 11.32 15.79
C THR A 635 23.38 11.99 15.52
N ASP A 636 22.41 11.26 14.96
CA ASP A 636 21.12 11.75 14.46
C ASP A 636 21.25 12.78 13.31
N ARG A 637 22.38 12.77 12.59
CA ARG A 637 22.60 13.60 11.40
C ARG A 637 22.13 12.88 10.15
N SER A 638 21.32 13.55 9.31
CA SER A 638 20.88 13.04 8.02
C SER A 638 22.05 12.70 7.08
N VAL A 639 21.94 11.56 6.41
CA VAL A 639 22.90 10.98 5.45
C VAL A 639 22.13 10.26 4.34
N HIS A 640 22.78 10.01 3.20
CA HIS A 640 22.18 9.19 2.13
C HIS A 640 22.28 7.69 2.44
N LEU A 641 21.38 6.89 1.86
CA LEU A 641 21.49 5.44 1.88
C LEU A 641 22.71 4.97 1.07
N ALA A 642 23.50 4.04 1.61
CA ALA A 642 24.72 3.59 0.95
C ALA A 642 24.44 2.86 -0.37
N SER A 643 25.25 3.17 -1.40
CA SER A 643 25.21 2.64 -2.77
C SER A 643 24.81 1.16 -2.95
N PRO A 644 25.33 0.18 -2.17
CA PRO A 644 24.94 -1.22 -2.35
C PRO A 644 23.43 -1.48 -2.17
N PHE A 645 22.80 -0.80 -1.21
CA PHE A 645 21.36 -0.94 -0.97
C PHE A 645 20.54 -0.23 -2.04
N VAL A 646 20.99 0.95 -2.49
CA VAL A 646 20.33 1.70 -3.58
C VAL A 646 20.35 0.87 -4.87
N ARG A 647 21.51 0.32 -5.26
CA ARG A 647 21.62 -0.55 -6.45
C ARG A 647 20.77 -1.81 -6.33
N HIS A 648 20.74 -2.45 -5.16
CA HIS A 648 19.86 -3.61 -4.96
C HIS A 648 18.38 -3.22 -5.12
N TYR A 649 17.95 -2.11 -4.51
CA TYR A 649 16.53 -1.70 -4.56
C TYR A 649 16.11 -1.22 -5.96
N MET A 650 17.02 -0.59 -6.69
CA MET A 650 16.83 -0.14 -8.08
C MET A 650 16.44 -1.28 -9.02
N GLN A 651 16.95 -2.50 -8.79
CA GLN A 651 16.79 -3.68 -9.65
C GLN A 651 15.91 -4.78 -9.03
N ARG A 652 15.20 -4.48 -7.93
CA ARG A 652 14.44 -5.46 -7.13
C ARG A 652 13.08 -5.77 -7.75
N THR A 653 12.84 -7.04 -8.09
CA THR A 653 11.57 -7.58 -8.64
C THR A 653 10.48 -7.82 -7.58
N GLY A 654 10.54 -7.11 -6.44
CA GLY A 654 9.56 -7.23 -5.36
C GLY A 654 8.30 -6.40 -5.63
N GLY A 655 7.13 -7.04 -5.59
CA GLY A 655 5.82 -6.45 -5.93
C GLY A 655 5.25 -5.43 -4.95
N ALA A 656 6.07 -4.76 -4.13
CA ALA A 656 5.64 -3.70 -3.23
C ALA A 656 5.40 -2.36 -3.96
N LEU A 657 6.07 -2.14 -5.09
CA LEU A 657 5.86 -0.96 -5.94
C LEU A 657 5.02 -1.33 -7.17
N PRO A 658 4.04 -0.50 -7.57
CA PRO A 658 3.24 -0.76 -8.76
C PRO A 658 4.06 -0.64 -10.06
N ILE A 659 3.60 -1.31 -11.11
CA ILE A 659 4.21 -1.29 -12.44
C ILE A 659 3.61 -0.14 -13.26
N ALA A 660 4.45 0.61 -13.96
CA ALA A 660 4.09 1.57 -14.99
C ALA A 660 4.55 1.05 -16.36
N GLY A 661 3.59 0.75 -17.23
CA GLY A 661 3.80 0.18 -18.56
C GLY A 661 3.53 1.16 -19.71
N ALA A 662 2.66 2.15 -19.51
CA ALA A 662 2.27 3.12 -20.53
C ALA A 662 1.96 4.51 -19.94
N ILE A 663 1.86 5.53 -20.80
CA ILE A 663 1.51 6.91 -20.43
C ILE A 663 0.31 7.37 -21.27
N ALA A 664 -0.72 7.92 -20.62
CA ALA A 664 -1.88 8.54 -21.27
C ALA A 664 -1.88 10.05 -21.03
N THR A 665 -1.82 10.86 -22.09
CA THR A 665 -1.95 12.33 -22.02
C THR A 665 -3.40 12.81 -22.25
N LEU A 666 -4.32 11.86 -22.41
CA LEU A 666 -5.73 12.04 -22.69
C LEU A 666 -6.55 11.03 -21.88
N PRO A 667 -7.83 11.32 -21.58
CA PRO A 667 -8.76 10.31 -21.06
C PRO A 667 -8.88 9.09 -21.97
N LEU A 668 -9.26 7.95 -21.40
CA LEU A 668 -9.48 6.68 -22.13
C LEU A 668 -10.91 6.19 -21.95
N VAL A 669 -11.53 5.65 -23.00
CA VAL A 669 -12.90 5.11 -23.01
C VAL A 669 -12.87 3.58 -22.95
N LEU A 670 -13.34 3.03 -21.83
CA LEU A 670 -13.39 1.59 -21.59
C LEU A 670 -14.47 0.89 -22.43
N ALA A 671 -14.34 -0.43 -22.55
CA ALA A 671 -15.17 -1.27 -23.41
C ALA A 671 -16.66 -1.38 -22.98
N ASP A 672 -17.02 -0.82 -21.84
CA ASP A 672 -18.37 -0.65 -21.27
C ASP A 672 -18.87 0.81 -21.33
N GLY A 673 -18.00 1.76 -21.70
CA GLY A 673 -18.31 3.18 -21.81
C GLY A 673 -17.86 4.05 -20.63
N ASP A 674 -17.29 3.46 -19.58
CA ASP A 674 -16.69 4.22 -18.48
C ASP A 674 -15.42 4.97 -18.95
N VAL A 675 -15.16 6.15 -18.36
CA VAL A 675 -14.06 7.04 -18.76
C VAL A 675 -12.99 7.10 -17.67
N LEU A 676 -11.76 6.68 -18.01
CA LEU A 676 -10.60 6.87 -17.14
C LEU A 676 -10.00 8.26 -17.38
N ALA A 677 -10.07 9.12 -16.36
CA ALA A 677 -9.65 10.51 -16.42
C ALA A 677 -9.02 11.04 -15.11
N GLU A 678 -8.61 10.17 -14.19
CA GLU A 678 -7.96 10.56 -12.93
C GLU A 678 -6.44 10.75 -13.16
N PRO A 679 -5.84 11.92 -12.82
CA PRO A 679 -4.40 12.14 -12.99
C PRO A 679 -3.56 11.33 -11.99
N GLY A 680 -2.54 10.62 -12.50
CA GLY A 680 -1.68 9.75 -11.70
C GLY A 680 -1.54 8.34 -12.28
N LEU A 681 -1.10 7.39 -11.48
CA LEU A 681 -0.90 6.00 -11.88
C LEU A 681 -2.15 5.15 -11.58
N ASP A 682 -2.85 4.71 -12.63
CA ASP A 682 -3.75 3.57 -12.54
C ASP A 682 -2.92 2.31 -12.21
N ARG A 683 -3.09 1.79 -10.99
CA ARG A 683 -2.34 0.63 -10.47
C ARG A 683 -2.85 -0.71 -11.00
N GLU A 684 -4.05 -0.77 -11.57
CA GLU A 684 -4.63 -1.98 -12.16
C GLU A 684 -4.11 -2.19 -13.58
N ARG A 685 -4.02 -1.10 -14.36
CA ARG A 685 -3.61 -1.10 -15.78
C ARG A 685 -2.16 -0.69 -16.02
N GLY A 686 -1.49 -0.14 -15.01
CA GLY A 686 -0.12 0.37 -15.11
C GLY A 686 0.01 1.59 -16.03
N ILE A 687 -1.03 2.43 -16.10
CA ILE A 687 -1.09 3.59 -16.99
C ILE A 687 -0.87 4.87 -16.18
N VAL A 688 0.12 5.68 -16.58
CA VAL A 688 0.38 6.99 -15.98
C VAL A 688 -0.38 8.08 -16.75
N PHE A 689 -1.40 8.65 -16.12
CA PHE A 689 -2.25 9.71 -16.65
C PHE A 689 -1.63 11.10 -16.44
N ARG A 690 -1.09 11.67 -17.52
CA ARG A 690 -0.50 13.01 -17.64
C ARG A 690 -1.47 13.97 -18.35
N LEU A 691 -2.61 14.20 -17.73
CA LEU A 691 -3.69 15.00 -18.31
C LEU A 691 -3.42 16.51 -18.17
N GLU A 692 -3.61 17.26 -19.26
CA GLU A 692 -3.54 18.72 -19.24
C GLU A 692 -4.72 19.31 -18.42
N PRO A 693 -4.52 20.38 -17.63
CA PRO A 693 -5.61 21.01 -16.87
C PRO A 693 -6.78 21.42 -17.78
N GLY A 694 -7.98 20.95 -17.44
CA GLY A 694 -9.19 21.21 -18.22
C GLY A 694 -9.46 20.23 -19.37
N ILE A 695 -8.55 19.30 -19.70
CA ILE A 695 -8.77 18.33 -20.80
C ILE A 695 -9.95 17.39 -20.51
N VAL A 696 -10.22 17.11 -19.23
CA VAL A 696 -11.39 16.33 -18.77
C VAL A 696 -12.71 17.07 -19.06
N ALA A 697 -12.72 18.41 -19.08
CA ALA A 697 -13.89 19.21 -19.46
C ALA A 697 -14.14 19.26 -20.98
N LEU A 698 -13.33 18.53 -21.77
CA LEU A 698 -13.60 18.33 -23.20
C LEU A 698 -14.49 17.11 -23.47
N MET A 699 -14.58 16.18 -22.51
CA MET A 699 -15.42 14.98 -22.61
C MET A 699 -16.88 15.38 -22.85
N PRO A 700 -17.54 14.84 -23.88
CA PRO A 700 -18.96 15.08 -24.11
C PRO A 700 -19.79 14.40 -23.03
N ARG A 701 -20.98 14.95 -22.73
CA ARG A 701 -21.93 14.31 -21.83
C ARG A 701 -22.62 13.14 -22.53
N SER A 702 -23.33 12.29 -21.78
CA SER A 702 -24.17 11.24 -22.35
C SER A 702 -25.29 11.76 -23.25
N GLU A 703 -25.80 12.96 -22.99
CA GLU A 703 -26.74 13.72 -23.84
C GLU A 703 -26.09 14.26 -25.13
N ASP A 704 -24.77 14.50 -25.13
CA ASP A 704 -24.00 14.96 -26.30
C ASP A 704 -23.63 13.81 -27.26
N CYS A 705 -24.03 12.56 -26.97
CA CYS A 705 -23.55 11.34 -27.65
C CYS A 705 -24.70 10.51 -28.28
N ASP A 706 -25.78 11.17 -28.71
CA ASP A 706 -26.83 10.56 -29.52
C ASP A 706 -26.42 10.42 -31.01
N LYS A 707 -27.35 9.99 -31.86
CA LYS A 707 -27.09 9.78 -33.30
C LYS A 707 -26.74 11.06 -34.03
N ASP A 708 -27.46 12.14 -33.76
CA ASP A 708 -27.41 13.37 -34.55
C ASP A 708 -26.09 14.09 -34.21
N HIS A 709 -25.73 14.12 -32.94
CA HIS A 709 -24.42 14.58 -32.48
C HIS A 709 -23.23 13.73 -32.97
N VAL A 710 -23.43 12.44 -33.28
CA VAL A 710 -22.42 11.57 -33.91
C VAL A 710 -22.30 11.87 -35.42
N VAL A 711 -23.40 12.22 -36.10
CA VAL A 711 -23.38 12.70 -37.48
C VAL A 711 -22.61 14.03 -37.56
N ASP A 712 -22.95 15.02 -36.75
CA ASP A 712 -22.25 16.32 -36.67
C ASP A 712 -20.74 16.14 -36.46
N ALA A 713 -20.36 15.24 -35.54
CA ALA A 713 -18.97 14.94 -35.24
C ALA A 713 -18.24 14.30 -36.44
N MET A 714 -18.86 13.34 -37.12
CA MET A 714 -18.28 12.67 -38.29
C MET A 714 -18.16 13.62 -39.48
N GLN A 715 -19.19 14.45 -39.72
CA GLN A 715 -19.17 15.47 -40.76
C GLN A 715 -18.06 16.49 -40.51
N PHE A 716 -17.95 17.05 -39.30
CA PHE A 716 -16.88 17.98 -38.93
C PHE A 716 -15.48 17.38 -39.16
N LEU A 717 -15.26 16.13 -38.77
CA LEU A 717 -13.97 15.46 -38.97
C LEU A 717 -13.66 15.22 -40.46
N CYS A 718 -14.65 14.89 -41.29
CA CYS A 718 -14.46 14.59 -42.70
C CYS A 718 -14.43 15.83 -43.61
N GLU A 719 -15.18 16.88 -43.29
CA GLU A 719 -15.48 18.03 -44.16
C GLU A 719 -14.87 19.36 -43.70
N GLU A 720 -14.51 19.50 -42.43
CA GLU A 720 -13.74 20.65 -41.94
C GLU A 720 -12.30 20.26 -41.58
N TRP A 721 -12.07 19.18 -40.83
CA TRP A 721 -10.71 18.79 -40.43
C TRP A 721 -9.91 18.09 -41.55
N LEU A 722 -10.40 16.96 -42.07
CA LEU A 722 -9.70 16.16 -43.08
C LEU A 722 -10.03 16.56 -44.52
N VAL A 723 -10.68 17.72 -44.73
CA VAL A 723 -11.04 18.24 -46.05
C VAL A 723 -9.82 18.44 -46.96
N ASP A 724 -8.71 18.87 -46.38
CA ASP A 724 -7.46 19.12 -47.07
C ASP A 724 -6.61 17.87 -47.34
N VAL A 725 -7.07 16.68 -46.90
CA VAL A 725 -6.40 15.41 -47.18
C VAL A 725 -7.04 14.77 -48.42
N ALA A 726 -6.28 14.74 -49.53
CA ALA A 726 -6.72 14.18 -50.81
C ALA A 726 -6.72 12.64 -50.79
N THR A 727 -7.73 12.05 -50.15
CA THR A 727 -7.93 10.60 -50.04
C THR A 727 -9.43 10.26 -50.07
N THR A 728 -9.77 8.96 -50.13
CA THR A 728 -11.16 8.49 -50.18
C THR A 728 -11.88 8.70 -48.84
N TYR A 729 -13.20 8.55 -48.81
CA TYR A 729 -13.95 8.57 -47.55
C TYR A 729 -13.47 7.46 -46.59
N ALA A 730 -13.17 6.26 -47.11
CA ALA A 730 -12.53 5.19 -46.34
C ALA A 730 -11.15 5.61 -45.80
N GLY A 731 -10.32 6.30 -46.61
CA GLY A 731 -9.04 6.87 -46.18
C GLY A 731 -9.19 7.90 -45.04
N LYS A 732 -10.21 8.77 -45.10
CA LYS A 732 -10.56 9.68 -43.99
C LYS A 732 -10.98 8.90 -42.73
N CYS A 733 -11.79 7.85 -42.87
CA CYS A 733 -12.20 6.98 -41.76
C CYS A 733 -11.01 6.24 -41.13
N ILE A 734 -10.03 5.78 -41.92
CA ILE A 734 -8.80 5.14 -41.42
C ILE A 734 -7.91 6.15 -40.69
N LEU A 735 -7.84 7.42 -41.12
CA LEU A 735 -7.12 8.47 -40.38
C LEU A 735 -7.80 8.80 -39.04
N ILE A 736 -9.13 8.85 -39.00
CA ILE A 736 -9.91 8.99 -37.76
C ILE A 736 -9.67 7.79 -36.84
N ALA A 737 -9.64 6.57 -37.40
CA ALA A 737 -9.33 5.35 -36.66
C ALA A 737 -7.91 5.39 -36.08
N ALA A 738 -6.91 5.80 -36.86
CA ALA A 738 -5.54 5.97 -36.39
C ALA A 738 -5.44 7.00 -35.25
N ALA A 739 -6.16 8.13 -35.35
CA ALA A 739 -6.23 9.14 -34.29
C ALA A 739 -6.82 8.55 -32.99
N MET A 740 -8.00 7.94 -33.03
CA MET A 740 -8.61 7.28 -31.87
C MET A 740 -7.74 6.14 -31.32
N THR A 741 -7.06 5.40 -32.20
CA THR A 741 -6.18 4.30 -31.80
C THR A 741 -4.98 4.81 -31.00
N ILE A 742 -4.40 5.97 -31.33
CA ILE A 742 -3.30 6.58 -30.55
C ILE A 742 -3.77 7.01 -29.15
N ILE A 743 -5.03 7.46 -29.01
CA ILE A 743 -5.64 7.77 -27.72
C ILE A 743 -5.76 6.47 -26.91
N GLU A 744 -6.56 5.52 -27.39
CA GLU A 744 -7.00 4.34 -26.65
C GLU A 744 -5.98 3.19 -26.58
N ARG A 745 -4.81 3.32 -27.24
CA ARG A 745 -3.81 2.26 -27.44
C ARG A 745 -3.43 1.45 -26.19
N SER A 746 -3.40 2.11 -25.03
CA SER A 746 -2.99 1.53 -23.74
C SER A 746 -4.03 0.56 -23.16
N LEU A 747 -5.24 0.50 -23.74
CA LEU A 747 -6.27 -0.49 -23.40
C LEU A 747 -6.17 -1.76 -24.24
N PHE A 748 -5.38 -1.78 -25.33
CA PHE A 748 -5.44 -2.83 -26.34
C PHE A 748 -4.29 -3.85 -26.19
N PRO A 749 -4.57 -5.16 -26.13
CA PRO A 749 -3.53 -6.19 -26.23
C PRO A 749 -3.10 -6.47 -27.68
N GLU A 750 -3.92 -6.12 -28.66
CA GLU A 750 -3.64 -6.25 -30.09
C GLU A 750 -4.12 -5.00 -30.84
N ARG A 751 -3.35 -4.51 -31.81
CA ARG A 751 -3.55 -3.22 -32.47
C ARG A 751 -3.10 -3.25 -33.94
N PRO A 752 -3.78 -2.57 -34.89
CA PRO A 752 -3.31 -2.46 -36.27
C PRO A 752 -2.15 -1.47 -36.42
N ALA A 753 -1.37 -1.67 -37.48
CA ALA A 753 -0.43 -0.66 -38.01
C ALA A 753 -1.13 0.20 -39.09
N PHE A 754 -0.70 1.45 -39.25
CA PHE A 754 -1.29 2.39 -40.22
C PHE A 754 -0.27 2.87 -41.25
N TRP A 755 -0.66 2.88 -42.52
CA TRP A 755 0.18 3.26 -43.65
C TRP A 755 -0.38 4.49 -44.34
N VAL A 756 0.43 5.53 -44.52
CA VAL A 756 0.08 6.72 -45.30
C VAL A 756 1.00 6.75 -46.52
N THR A 757 0.46 6.40 -47.67
CA THR A 757 1.24 6.23 -48.91
C THR A 757 0.71 7.16 -50.01
N ALA A 758 1.55 7.50 -50.98
CA ALA A 758 1.16 8.35 -52.10
C ALA A 758 1.90 7.94 -53.38
N GLY A 759 1.27 8.13 -54.54
CA GLY A 759 1.87 7.79 -55.83
C GLY A 759 3.12 8.61 -56.18
N ARG A 760 3.20 9.85 -55.67
CA ARG A 760 4.28 10.82 -55.90
C ARG A 760 4.67 11.53 -54.60
N ARG A 761 5.86 12.15 -54.62
CA ARG A 761 6.25 13.19 -53.65
C ARG A 761 5.23 14.33 -53.67
N GLY A 762 5.11 15.05 -52.56
CA GLY A 762 4.29 16.25 -52.48
C GLY A 762 2.79 16.10 -52.23
N GLY A 763 2.21 14.89 -52.32
CA GLY A 763 0.75 14.70 -52.19
C GLY A 763 0.11 15.13 -50.85
N GLY A 764 0.90 15.41 -49.81
CA GLY A 764 0.43 15.87 -48.49
C GLY A 764 0.52 14.85 -47.34
N LYS A 765 1.26 13.74 -47.50
CA LYS A 765 1.47 12.72 -46.45
C LYS A 765 1.96 13.33 -45.13
N THR A 766 3.00 14.15 -45.21
CA THR A 766 3.62 14.85 -44.07
C THR A 766 2.60 15.74 -43.37
N THR A 767 1.77 16.47 -44.13
CA THR A 767 0.69 17.30 -43.61
C THR A 767 -0.35 16.47 -42.86
N ALA A 768 -0.87 15.40 -43.47
CA ALA A 768 -1.90 14.54 -42.87
C ALA A 768 -1.44 13.89 -41.55
N LEU A 769 -0.22 13.37 -41.51
CA LEU A 769 0.37 12.80 -40.28
C LEU A 769 0.65 13.87 -39.22
N THR A 770 1.09 15.07 -39.63
CA THR A 770 1.28 16.20 -38.71
C THR A 770 -0.04 16.66 -38.10
N MET A 771 -1.12 16.74 -38.89
CA MET A 771 -2.47 17.04 -38.39
C MET A 771 -2.95 15.98 -37.39
N LEU A 772 -2.75 14.69 -37.70
CA LEU A 772 -3.17 13.58 -36.85
C LEU A 772 -2.47 13.56 -35.48
N ILE A 773 -1.14 13.74 -35.47
CA ILE A 773 -0.35 13.81 -34.23
C ILE A 773 -0.61 15.10 -33.46
N MET A 774 -0.80 16.24 -34.14
CA MET A 774 -1.16 17.51 -33.49
C MET A 774 -2.54 17.44 -32.81
N ALA A 775 -3.55 16.89 -33.50
CA ALA A 775 -4.90 16.76 -32.96
C ALA A 775 -4.94 15.88 -31.70
N THR A 776 -4.29 14.72 -31.75
CA THR A 776 -4.23 13.79 -30.61
C THR A 776 -3.34 14.34 -29.49
N LEU A 777 -2.03 14.48 -29.73
CA LEU A 777 -1.05 14.70 -28.67
C LEU A 777 -0.77 16.18 -28.36
N GLY A 778 -1.19 17.12 -29.21
CA GLY A 778 -0.87 18.55 -29.04
C GLY A 778 0.60 18.88 -29.32
N LEU A 779 1.31 17.99 -30.01
CA LEU A 779 2.73 18.11 -30.31
C LEU A 779 2.99 18.04 -31.81
N ARG A 780 4.09 18.66 -32.27
CA ARG A 780 4.63 18.38 -33.60
C ARG A 780 5.19 16.94 -33.62
N PRO A 781 5.08 16.20 -34.73
CA PRO A 781 5.53 14.82 -34.82
C PRO A 781 7.06 14.66 -34.75
N ALA A 782 7.47 13.53 -34.18
CA ALA A 782 8.81 12.98 -34.24
C ALA A 782 8.79 11.73 -35.13
N ALA A 783 9.87 11.47 -35.89
CA ALA A 783 10.00 10.32 -36.77
C ALA A 783 11.26 9.51 -36.46
N ALA A 784 11.18 8.21 -36.72
CA ALA A 784 12.28 7.26 -36.71
C ALA A 784 12.66 6.92 -38.15
N THR A 785 13.95 6.98 -38.47
CA THR A 785 14.46 6.60 -39.80
C THR A 785 14.31 5.09 -40.01
N TRP A 786 13.68 4.68 -41.12
CA TRP A 786 13.60 3.29 -41.51
C TRP A 786 14.99 2.75 -41.90
N THR A 787 15.45 1.67 -41.24
CA THR A 787 16.71 0.99 -41.58
C THR A 787 16.45 -0.39 -42.19
N PRO A 788 17.17 -0.78 -43.25
CA PRO A 788 17.11 -2.13 -43.80
C PRO A 788 17.78 -3.17 -42.88
N ASN A 789 18.69 -2.75 -41.99
CA ASN A 789 19.35 -3.65 -41.04
C ASN A 789 18.39 -4.06 -39.93
N GLU A 790 18.01 -5.34 -39.90
CA GLU A 790 17.06 -5.89 -38.94
C GLU A 790 17.53 -5.79 -37.48
N GLU A 791 18.83 -5.98 -37.20
CA GLU A 791 19.34 -5.88 -35.83
C GLU A 791 19.29 -4.43 -35.30
N GLU A 792 19.58 -3.43 -36.13
CA GLU A 792 19.42 -2.02 -35.72
C GLU A 792 17.94 -1.64 -35.56
N ARG A 793 17.08 -2.12 -36.48
CA ARG A 793 15.62 -1.94 -36.38
C ARG A 793 15.06 -2.55 -35.09
N ARG A 794 15.52 -3.75 -34.71
CA ARG A 794 15.16 -4.47 -33.48
C ARG A 794 15.58 -3.71 -32.22
N LYS A 795 16.82 -3.21 -32.18
CA LYS A 795 17.34 -2.39 -31.07
C LYS A 795 16.56 -1.08 -30.91
N ALA A 796 16.35 -0.35 -32.00
CA ALA A 796 15.62 0.92 -32.00
C ALA A 796 14.18 0.73 -31.52
N LEU A 797 13.48 -0.28 -32.05
CA LEU A 797 12.13 -0.66 -31.62
C LEU A 797 12.06 -0.92 -30.10
N LEU A 798 12.94 -1.77 -29.56
CA LEU A 798 12.96 -2.06 -28.13
C LEU A 798 13.18 -0.78 -27.30
N SER A 799 14.07 0.12 -27.73
CA SER A 799 14.30 1.40 -27.05
C SER A 799 13.06 2.28 -27.01
N TYR A 800 12.31 2.38 -28.13
CA TYR A 800 11.08 3.17 -28.20
C TYR A 800 9.96 2.61 -27.32
N LEU A 801 9.84 1.29 -27.23
CA LEU A 801 8.88 0.61 -26.36
C LEU A 801 9.22 0.78 -24.88
N MET A 802 10.51 0.76 -24.51
CA MET A 802 10.97 1.03 -23.14
C MET A 802 10.71 2.48 -22.70
N ASP A 803 10.90 3.46 -23.59
CA ASP A 803 10.54 4.87 -23.36
C ASP A 803 9.01 5.09 -23.29
N GLY A 804 8.20 4.11 -23.73
CA GLY A 804 6.73 4.15 -23.68
C GLY A 804 6.08 5.12 -24.70
N VAL A 805 6.76 5.38 -25.83
CA VAL A 805 6.33 6.40 -26.79
C VAL A 805 4.91 6.15 -27.35
N PRO A 806 4.11 7.19 -27.62
CA PRO A 806 2.72 7.00 -28.04
C PRO A 806 2.58 6.36 -29.43
N TYR A 807 3.50 6.67 -30.34
CA TYR A 807 3.60 6.11 -31.69
C TYR A 807 5.07 6.07 -32.13
N ILE A 808 5.36 5.24 -33.13
CA ILE A 808 6.60 5.31 -33.92
C ILE A 808 6.19 5.60 -35.35
N LEU A 809 6.63 6.75 -35.87
CA LEU A 809 6.47 7.14 -37.27
C LEU A 809 7.73 6.74 -38.05
N TRP A 810 7.63 5.68 -38.84
CA TRP A 810 8.69 5.22 -39.73
C TRP A 810 8.70 6.08 -41.01
N ASP A 811 9.75 6.88 -41.16
CA ASP A 811 9.99 7.76 -42.30
C ASP A 811 11.32 7.44 -43.01
N ASN A 812 11.55 8.06 -44.17
CA ASN A 812 12.63 7.74 -45.10
C ASN A 812 12.58 6.29 -45.62
N VAL A 813 11.38 5.69 -45.67
CA VAL A 813 11.16 4.40 -46.34
C VAL A 813 11.40 4.57 -47.85
N PRO A 814 12.32 3.81 -48.48
CA PRO A 814 12.59 3.92 -49.90
C PRO A 814 11.36 3.62 -50.77
N ARG A 815 11.26 4.32 -51.91
CA ARG A 815 10.12 4.22 -52.84
C ARG A 815 9.94 2.79 -53.36
N GLY A 816 8.69 2.32 -53.38
CA GLY A 816 8.36 1.01 -53.97
C GLY A 816 8.65 -0.21 -53.07
N ILE A 817 9.04 -0.01 -51.81
CA ILE A 817 9.33 -1.13 -50.90
C ILE A 817 8.06 -1.65 -50.22
N THR A 818 7.86 -2.97 -50.34
CA THR A 818 6.96 -3.79 -49.52
C THR A 818 7.69 -4.24 -48.25
N ILE A 819 7.08 -4.07 -47.06
CA ILE A 819 7.73 -4.31 -45.76
C ILE A 819 7.07 -5.46 -44.98
N SER A 820 7.85 -6.48 -44.63
CA SER A 820 7.59 -7.36 -43.48
C SER A 820 8.65 -7.08 -42.39
N CYS A 821 8.28 -7.27 -41.13
CA CYS A 821 9.20 -7.25 -39.99
C CYS A 821 8.59 -8.04 -38.82
N PRO A 822 9.10 -9.25 -38.50
CA PRO A 822 8.58 -10.10 -37.42
C PRO A 822 8.52 -9.44 -36.04
N HIS A 823 9.38 -8.45 -35.79
CA HIS A 823 9.41 -7.69 -34.54
C HIS A 823 8.23 -6.71 -34.42
N ILE A 824 7.84 -6.06 -35.53
CA ILE A 824 6.68 -5.15 -35.60
C ILE A 824 5.37 -5.96 -35.64
N GLU A 825 5.35 -7.04 -36.42
CA GLU A 825 4.23 -8.00 -36.48
C GLU A 825 3.87 -8.55 -35.11
N ARG A 826 4.87 -8.81 -34.24
CA ARG A 826 4.68 -9.17 -32.83
C ARG A 826 4.06 -8.06 -31.99
N CYS A 827 4.49 -6.80 -32.15
CA CYS A 827 3.93 -5.66 -31.40
C CYS A 827 2.45 -5.39 -31.72
N CYS A 828 2.03 -5.72 -32.95
CA CYS A 828 0.63 -5.65 -33.35
C CYS A 828 -0.26 -6.74 -32.71
N THR A 829 0.30 -7.88 -32.26
CA THR A 829 -0.47 -9.02 -31.71
C THR A 829 -0.01 -9.47 -30.32
N ALA A 830 0.59 -8.58 -29.54
CA ALA A 830 0.96 -8.84 -28.15
C ALA A 830 0.78 -7.56 -27.32
N ASP A 831 0.45 -7.74 -26.04
CA ASP A 831 0.36 -6.66 -25.06
C ASP A 831 1.75 -6.20 -24.59
N THR A 832 2.68 -7.15 -24.51
CA THR A 832 4.08 -6.92 -24.12
C THR A 832 5.05 -7.48 -25.15
N TYR A 833 6.09 -6.73 -25.47
CA TYR A 833 7.20 -7.16 -26.32
C TYR A 833 8.37 -7.64 -25.45
N VAL A 834 8.90 -8.84 -25.73
CA VAL A 834 10.02 -9.45 -25.01
C VAL A 834 11.15 -9.82 -25.98
N ASP A 835 12.38 -9.43 -25.67
CA ASP A 835 13.55 -9.65 -26.51
C ASP A 835 14.85 -9.70 -25.69
N ARG A 836 16.01 -9.96 -26.31
CA ARG A 836 17.33 -9.97 -25.66
C ARG A 836 18.04 -8.63 -25.78
N LYS A 837 18.58 -8.16 -24.66
CA LYS A 837 19.50 -7.02 -24.56
C LYS A 837 20.85 -7.41 -25.19
N LEU A 838 21.46 -6.51 -25.95
CA LEU A 838 22.72 -6.82 -26.63
C LEU A 838 23.89 -6.88 -25.64
N GLY A 839 24.85 -7.78 -25.86
CA GLY A 839 26.08 -7.89 -25.07
C GLY A 839 25.96 -8.64 -23.74
N VAL A 840 24.75 -9.00 -23.30
CA VAL A 840 24.48 -9.78 -22.07
C VAL A 840 23.41 -10.83 -22.33
N SER A 841 23.34 -11.90 -21.51
CA SER A 841 22.30 -12.94 -21.64
C SER A 841 20.95 -12.56 -21.00
N GLU A 842 20.65 -11.27 -20.94
CA GLU A 842 19.49 -10.68 -20.27
C GLU A 842 18.32 -10.52 -21.25
N ARG A 843 17.09 -10.83 -20.79
CA ARG A 843 15.86 -10.57 -21.55
C ARG A 843 15.18 -9.35 -20.98
N VAL A 844 14.61 -8.53 -21.85
CA VAL A 844 13.94 -7.27 -21.51
C VAL A 844 12.50 -7.31 -22.02
N GLN A 845 11.58 -6.86 -21.18
CA GLN A 845 10.15 -6.73 -21.45
C GLN A 845 9.71 -5.27 -21.44
N ALA A 846 8.90 -4.89 -22.42
CA ALA A 846 8.26 -3.58 -22.52
C ALA A 846 6.77 -3.73 -22.89
N SER A 847 5.96 -2.70 -22.68
CA SER A 847 4.61 -2.68 -23.28
C SER A 847 4.74 -2.50 -24.79
N ALA A 848 3.89 -3.19 -25.54
CA ALA A 848 3.75 -3.01 -26.98
C ALA A 848 2.67 -1.96 -27.33
N ALA A 849 2.21 -1.15 -26.36
CA ALA A 849 1.13 -0.17 -26.52
C ALA A 849 1.38 0.89 -27.63
N THR A 850 2.61 1.09 -28.07
CA THR A 850 2.99 2.06 -29.11
C THR A 850 2.36 1.74 -30.48
N ILE A 851 1.77 2.74 -31.14
CA ILE A 851 1.17 2.58 -32.47
C ILE A 851 2.23 2.75 -33.58
N HIS A 852 2.22 1.88 -34.59
CA HIS A 852 3.12 1.97 -35.74
C HIS A 852 2.45 2.75 -36.89
N LEU A 853 3.10 3.83 -37.32
CA LEU A 853 2.73 4.63 -38.48
C LEU A 853 3.84 4.54 -39.53
N PHE A 854 3.50 4.35 -40.80
CA PHE A 854 4.46 4.29 -41.91
C PHE A 854 4.17 5.38 -42.95
N THR A 855 5.21 6.06 -43.44
CA THR A 855 5.11 7.05 -44.53
C THR A 855 6.12 6.78 -45.64
N GLY A 856 5.69 6.92 -46.90
CA GLY A 856 6.56 6.70 -48.06
C GLY A 856 5.85 6.90 -49.39
N ASN A 857 6.58 6.71 -50.50
CA ASN A 857 6.03 6.82 -51.85
C ASN A 857 5.85 5.40 -52.43
N ASN A 858 4.61 5.01 -52.71
CA ASN A 858 4.28 3.64 -53.17
C ASN A 858 4.86 2.55 -52.24
N ILE A 859 4.69 2.71 -50.93
CA ILE A 859 5.04 1.71 -49.91
C ILE A 859 3.80 0.92 -49.49
N ALA A 860 4.01 -0.34 -49.10
CA ALA A 860 2.97 -1.27 -48.63
C ALA A 860 3.50 -2.23 -47.55
N PRO A 861 2.63 -2.82 -46.71
CA PRO A 861 3.00 -3.96 -45.87
C PRO A 861 3.27 -5.22 -46.72
N LYS A 862 3.80 -6.28 -46.09
CA LYS A 862 4.02 -7.60 -46.69
C LYS A 862 3.80 -8.73 -45.67
N GLY A 863 3.30 -9.87 -46.13
CA GLY A 863 3.08 -11.10 -45.39
C GLY A 863 2.19 -10.89 -44.17
N ASP A 864 2.63 -11.42 -43.03
CA ASP A 864 1.96 -11.28 -41.73
C ASP A 864 1.65 -9.80 -41.37
N LEU A 865 2.40 -8.82 -41.88
CA LEU A 865 2.13 -7.40 -41.62
C LEU A 865 0.92 -6.86 -42.41
N ALA A 866 0.55 -7.42 -43.56
CA ALA A 866 -0.54 -6.94 -44.40
C ALA A 866 -1.91 -7.16 -43.73
N SER A 867 -2.20 -8.39 -43.29
CA SER A 867 -3.42 -8.72 -42.52
C SER A 867 -3.45 -8.14 -41.10
N ARG A 868 -2.50 -7.27 -40.75
CA ARG A 868 -2.42 -6.48 -39.52
C ARG A 868 -2.41 -4.96 -39.78
N SER A 869 -2.61 -4.52 -41.02
CA SER A 869 -2.41 -3.13 -41.46
C SER A 869 -3.66 -2.50 -42.07
N LEU A 870 -3.79 -1.16 -41.95
CA LEU A 870 -4.75 -0.36 -42.70
C LEU A 870 -4.00 0.73 -43.48
N GLN A 871 -4.34 0.91 -44.76
CA GLN A 871 -3.65 1.83 -45.66
C GLN A 871 -4.53 3.01 -46.12
N VAL A 872 -3.95 4.20 -46.04
CA VAL A 872 -4.47 5.46 -46.56
C VAL A 872 -3.64 5.82 -47.79
N ARG A 873 -4.28 5.75 -48.96
CA ARG A 873 -3.69 6.17 -50.24
C ARG A 873 -4.06 7.62 -50.52
N ILE A 874 -3.06 8.49 -50.61
CA ILE A 874 -3.23 9.92 -50.94
C ILE A 874 -2.99 10.11 -52.43
N GLU A 875 -4.00 10.64 -53.12
CA GLU A 875 -4.04 10.76 -54.58
C GLU A 875 -4.37 12.19 -55.00
N VAL A 876 -3.44 12.83 -55.71
CA VAL A 876 -3.60 14.18 -56.25
C VAL A 876 -3.44 14.08 -57.77
N ASP A 877 -4.54 14.21 -58.50
CA ASP A 877 -4.59 14.08 -59.96
C ASP A 877 -4.11 15.35 -60.68
N ARG A 878 -2.85 15.74 -60.41
CA ARG A 878 -2.20 16.93 -60.99
C ARG A 878 -0.72 16.68 -61.26
N THR A 879 -0.14 17.48 -62.15
CA THR A 879 1.30 17.48 -62.46
C THR A 879 2.14 17.99 -61.29
N ASP A 880 1.67 19.04 -60.61
CA ASP A 880 2.21 19.58 -59.36
C ASP A 880 1.25 19.23 -58.21
N PRO A 881 1.63 18.31 -57.29
CA PRO A 881 0.82 17.97 -56.13
C PRO A 881 0.91 18.96 -54.96
N GLU A 882 2.00 19.76 -54.88
CA GLU A 882 2.35 20.56 -53.71
C GLU A 882 1.60 21.90 -53.72
N ASN A 883 1.59 22.59 -54.87
CA ASN A 883 0.88 23.87 -55.05
C ASN A 883 -0.62 23.68 -55.31
N ARG A 884 -1.30 22.80 -54.56
CA ARG A 884 -2.75 22.58 -54.70
C ARG A 884 -3.56 23.56 -53.87
N PRO A 885 -4.77 23.96 -54.32
CA PRO A 885 -5.65 24.74 -53.48
C PRO A 885 -6.00 23.92 -52.23
N PHE A 886 -5.70 24.49 -51.07
CA PHE A 886 -6.16 24.02 -49.77
C PHE A 886 -7.34 24.88 -49.33
N ARG A 887 -8.32 24.30 -48.64
CA ARG A 887 -9.45 25.02 -48.05
C ARG A 887 -9.00 25.86 -46.86
N HIS A 888 -8.06 25.34 -46.06
CA HIS A 888 -7.35 26.07 -45.02
C HIS A 888 -5.95 26.44 -45.49
N GLY A 889 -5.57 27.72 -45.41
CA GLY A 889 -4.25 28.19 -45.87
C GLY A 889 -3.05 27.59 -45.12
N ASP A 890 -3.27 27.13 -43.88
CA ASP A 890 -2.40 26.21 -43.15
C ASP A 890 -3.27 25.15 -42.46
N PRO A 891 -3.39 23.93 -43.01
CA PRO A 891 -4.18 22.86 -42.41
C PRO A 891 -3.63 22.36 -41.06
N VAL A 892 -2.33 22.55 -40.79
CA VAL A 892 -1.71 22.17 -39.50
C VAL A 892 -2.01 23.23 -38.44
N GLY A 893 -1.80 24.50 -38.74
CA GLY A 893 -2.17 25.61 -37.86
C GLY A 893 -3.68 25.67 -37.59
N TRP A 894 -4.53 25.35 -38.58
CA TRP A 894 -5.96 25.17 -38.36
C TRP A 894 -6.27 24.01 -37.41
N THR A 895 -5.57 22.88 -37.56
CA THR A 895 -5.72 21.71 -36.67
C THR A 895 -5.29 22.04 -35.24
N GLU A 896 -4.19 22.77 -35.08
CA GLU A 896 -3.68 23.25 -33.78
C GLU A 896 -4.70 24.18 -33.10
N ALA A 897 -5.22 25.17 -33.84
CA ALA A 897 -6.24 26.11 -33.35
C ALA A 897 -7.62 25.47 -33.05
N ASN A 898 -7.95 24.33 -33.69
CA ASN A 898 -9.23 23.62 -33.51
C ASN A 898 -9.10 22.31 -32.71
N ARG A 899 -7.92 21.97 -32.16
CA ARG A 899 -7.63 20.71 -31.44
C ARG A 899 -8.74 20.30 -30.47
N VAL A 900 -9.23 21.25 -29.67
CA VAL A 900 -10.30 21.04 -28.68
C VAL A 900 -11.61 20.55 -29.32
N LYS A 901 -12.00 21.07 -30.48
CA LYS A 901 -13.20 20.63 -31.21
C LYS A 901 -13.00 19.24 -31.79
N ILE A 902 -11.81 18.98 -32.34
CA ILE A 902 -11.44 17.70 -32.95
C ILE A 902 -11.46 16.59 -31.89
N LEU A 903 -10.81 16.79 -30.74
CA LEU A 903 -10.86 15.84 -29.61
C LEU A 903 -12.30 15.58 -29.14
N ARG A 904 -13.13 16.62 -28.99
CA ARG A 904 -14.54 16.44 -28.61
C ARG A 904 -15.34 15.64 -29.65
N ALA A 905 -15.11 15.86 -30.94
CA ALA A 905 -15.74 15.09 -32.01
C ALA A 905 -15.30 13.61 -32.00
N LEU A 906 -14.00 13.34 -31.76
CA LEU A 906 -13.50 11.96 -31.58
C LEU A 906 -14.18 11.28 -30.39
N TYR A 907 -14.28 11.93 -29.22
CA TYR A 907 -14.96 11.35 -28.06
C TYR A 907 -16.48 11.19 -28.24
N LYS A 908 -17.16 12.09 -28.99
CA LYS A 908 -18.59 11.91 -29.33
C LYS A 908 -18.81 10.62 -30.12
N ILE A 909 -17.95 10.32 -31.10
CA ILE A 909 -18.01 9.08 -31.87
C ILE A 909 -17.71 7.85 -31.00
N LEU A 910 -16.65 7.92 -30.16
CA LEU A 910 -16.30 6.83 -29.24
C LEU A 910 -17.43 6.51 -28.25
N LEU A 911 -18.01 7.50 -27.57
CA LEU A 911 -19.06 7.31 -26.56
C LEU A 911 -20.46 7.08 -27.17
N GLY A 912 -20.69 7.55 -28.39
CA GLY A 912 -21.90 7.23 -29.19
C GLY A 912 -21.91 5.81 -29.77
N ASN A 913 -20.84 5.04 -29.59
CA ASN A 913 -20.70 3.66 -30.09
C ASN A 913 -21.73 2.71 -29.43
N PRO A 914 -22.62 2.05 -30.20
CA PRO A 914 -23.63 1.15 -29.66
C PRO A 914 -23.08 -0.17 -29.11
N GLU A 915 -21.84 -0.58 -29.46
CA GLU A 915 -21.24 -1.82 -28.96
C GLU A 915 -20.86 -1.73 -27.48
N LEU A 916 -20.52 -0.55 -26.98
CA LEU A 916 -20.16 -0.33 -25.56
C LEU A 916 -21.28 -0.76 -24.62
N LYS A 917 -22.54 -0.53 -25.03
CA LYS A 917 -23.76 -0.86 -24.27
C LYS A 917 -24.15 -2.35 -24.33
N LYS A 918 -23.42 -3.19 -25.08
CA LYS A 918 -23.65 -4.65 -25.16
C LYS A 918 -22.73 -5.39 -24.18
N SER A 919 -23.03 -6.66 -23.90
CA SER A 919 -22.12 -7.54 -23.15
C SER A 919 -20.69 -7.51 -23.71
N LYS A 920 -19.67 -7.54 -22.83
CA LYS A 920 -18.26 -7.69 -23.22
C LYS A 920 -17.98 -8.98 -24.00
N SER A 921 -18.87 -9.97 -23.93
CA SER A 921 -18.83 -11.22 -24.71
C SER A 921 -19.44 -11.13 -26.12
N ALA A 922 -19.87 -9.95 -26.58
CA ALA A 922 -20.42 -9.79 -27.94
C ALA A 922 -19.38 -10.12 -29.03
N PRO A 923 -19.76 -10.83 -30.11
CA PRO A 923 -18.82 -11.25 -31.15
C PRO A 923 -18.30 -10.04 -31.95
N ALA A 924 -16.98 -9.86 -31.97
CA ALA A 924 -16.30 -8.81 -32.72
C ALA A 924 -15.77 -9.32 -34.07
N LYS A 925 -15.94 -8.50 -35.13
CA LYS A 925 -15.67 -8.86 -36.54
C LYS A 925 -14.20 -9.15 -36.84
N THR A 926 -13.31 -8.18 -36.65
CA THR A 926 -11.90 -8.24 -37.07
C THR A 926 -11.06 -9.14 -36.15
N ARG A 927 -9.77 -9.36 -36.47
CA ARG A 927 -8.84 -10.06 -35.55
C ARG A 927 -8.66 -9.29 -34.23
N PHE A 928 -8.52 -7.97 -34.31
CA PHE A 928 -8.26 -7.07 -33.18
C PHE A 928 -9.53 -6.82 -32.33
N LYS A 929 -9.99 -7.83 -31.58
CA LYS A 929 -11.34 -7.87 -30.97
C LYS A 929 -11.68 -6.63 -30.12
N LEU A 930 -10.78 -6.22 -29.22
CA LEU A 930 -11.01 -5.08 -28.32
C LEU A 930 -10.90 -3.73 -29.04
N TRP A 931 -9.89 -3.57 -29.89
CA TRP A 931 -9.72 -2.40 -30.76
C TRP A 931 -10.96 -2.16 -31.64
N TRP A 932 -11.50 -3.22 -32.25
CA TRP A 932 -12.71 -3.10 -33.07
C TRP A 932 -13.92 -2.72 -32.22
N ARG A 933 -14.09 -3.32 -31.04
CA ARG A 933 -15.21 -2.98 -30.14
C ARG A 933 -15.20 -1.51 -29.75
N VAL A 934 -14.04 -0.92 -29.44
CA VAL A 934 -13.92 0.47 -28.97
C VAL A 934 -13.86 1.46 -30.13
N VAL A 935 -12.92 1.28 -31.08
CA VAL A 935 -12.63 2.23 -32.17
C VAL A 935 -13.32 1.85 -33.47
N GLY A 936 -13.19 0.60 -33.91
CA GLY A 936 -13.68 0.15 -35.21
C GLY A 936 -15.19 0.35 -35.37
N ALA A 937 -15.98 -0.25 -34.48
CA ALA A 937 -17.43 -0.18 -34.48
C ALA A 937 -17.99 1.23 -34.23
N ALA A 938 -17.26 2.09 -33.49
CA ALA A 938 -17.60 3.49 -33.32
C ALA A 938 -17.61 4.21 -34.68
N ILE A 939 -16.57 3.98 -35.48
CA ILE A 939 -16.41 4.58 -36.82
C ILE A 939 -17.31 3.90 -37.85
N GLU A 940 -17.53 2.58 -37.81
CA GLU A 940 -18.53 1.91 -38.66
C GLU A 940 -19.95 2.48 -38.43
N ASN A 941 -20.32 2.71 -37.17
CA ASN A 941 -21.58 3.35 -36.79
C ASN A 941 -21.64 4.82 -37.25
N ALA A 942 -20.59 5.61 -37.02
CA ALA A 942 -20.56 7.02 -37.42
C ALA A 942 -20.55 7.21 -38.94
N ALA A 943 -19.77 6.42 -39.69
CA ALA A 943 -19.75 6.41 -41.15
C ALA A 943 -21.11 6.01 -41.74
N LYS A 944 -21.77 5.01 -41.14
CA LYS A 944 -23.13 4.62 -41.52
C LYS A 944 -24.13 5.77 -41.28
N LEU A 945 -24.16 6.34 -40.08
CA LEU A 945 -25.10 7.42 -39.75
C LEU A 945 -24.89 8.66 -40.63
N HIS A 946 -23.63 9.01 -40.91
CA HIS A 946 -23.28 10.10 -41.82
C HIS A 946 -23.76 9.82 -43.27
N TYR A 947 -23.60 8.59 -43.76
CA TYR A 947 -24.17 8.17 -45.05
C TYR A 947 -25.72 8.21 -45.07
N GLU A 948 -26.38 7.87 -43.97
CA GLU A 948 -27.85 7.93 -43.84
C GLU A 948 -28.38 9.38 -43.72
N ALA A 949 -27.53 10.35 -43.37
CA ALA A 949 -27.91 11.75 -43.13
C ALA A 949 -27.67 12.71 -44.31
N ILE A 950 -26.77 12.37 -45.26
CA ILE A 950 -26.45 13.25 -46.40
C ILE A 950 -27.53 13.23 -47.49
N ASP A 951 -27.71 14.37 -48.17
CA ASP A 951 -28.40 14.42 -49.46
C ASP A 951 -27.51 13.76 -50.56
N PRO A 952 -27.97 12.68 -51.23
CA PRO A 952 -27.25 12.05 -52.34
C PRO A 952 -26.93 12.98 -53.52
N ALA A 953 -27.61 14.11 -53.65
CA ALA A 953 -27.40 15.12 -54.69
C ALA A 953 -26.30 16.15 -54.35
N ALA A 954 -25.80 16.19 -53.12
CA ALA A 954 -24.78 17.16 -52.69
C ALA A 954 -23.36 16.80 -53.21
N TYR A 955 -23.14 15.59 -53.72
CA TYR A 955 -21.85 15.07 -54.16
C TYR A 955 -21.90 14.57 -55.60
N ASP A 956 -20.86 14.84 -56.40
CA ASP A 956 -20.66 14.15 -57.69
C ASP A 956 -20.51 12.63 -57.43
N VAL A 957 -21.06 11.80 -58.32
CA VAL A 957 -20.86 10.34 -58.33
C VAL A 957 -19.37 9.97 -58.46
N LYS A 958 -18.54 10.89 -58.95
CA LYS A 958 -17.07 10.76 -59.03
C LYS A 958 -16.31 11.25 -57.80
N ASP A 959 -16.96 11.90 -56.83
CA ASP A 959 -16.28 12.36 -55.62
C ASP A 959 -15.91 11.16 -54.73
N ARG A 960 -14.61 10.85 -54.70
CA ARG A 960 -14.05 9.75 -53.88
C ARG A 960 -14.14 10.02 -52.38
N SER A 961 -14.40 11.26 -51.97
CA SER A 961 -14.55 11.67 -50.57
C SER A 961 -16.00 11.67 -50.08
N ARG A 962 -16.97 11.40 -50.97
CA ARG A 962 -18.39 11.20 -50.64
C ARG A 962 -18.56 10.15 -49.52
N PRO A 963 -19.38 10.42 -48.49
CA PRO A 963 -19.71 9.46 -47.43
C PRO A 963 -20.27 8.14 -47.96
N LEU A 964 -19.82 7.05 -47.34
CA LEU A 964 -20.22 5.66 -47.61
C LEU A 964 -20.12 4.84 -46.31
N PRO A 965 -20.91 3.77 -46.14
CA PRO A 965 -20.71 2.81 -45.05
C PRO A 965 -19.33 2.14 -45.14
N ILE A 966 -18.74 1.84 -43.99
CA ILE A 966 -17.42 1.20 -43.85
C ILE A 966 -17.57 -0.10 -43.04
N ASP A 967 -16.75 -1.11 -43.35
CA ASP A 967 -16.56 -2.29 -42.51
C ASP A 967 -15.05 -2.58 -42.40
N PHE A 968 -14.49 -2.58 -41.18
CA PHE A 968 -13.06 -2.80 -41.02
C PHE A 968 -12.63 -4.24 -41.30
N GLN A 969 -13.53 -5.24 -41.19
CA GLN A 969 -13.19 -6.61 -41.56
C GLN A 969 -12.94 -6.71 -43.07
N GLN A 970 -13.75 -6.02 -43.88
CA GLN A 970 -13.52 -5.96 -45.33
C GLN A 970 -12.23 -5.21 -45.66
N LEU A 971 -11.95 -4.06 -45.02
CA LEU A 971 -10.72 -3.30 -45.27
C LEU A 971 -9.43 -4.09 -44.96
N PHE A 972 -9.43 -4.95 -43.93
CA PHE A 972 -8.28 -5.83 -43.66
C PHE A 972 -8.12 -6.94 -44.72
N LEU A 973 -9.23 -7.49 -45.23
CA LEU A 973 -9.20 -8.52 -46.28
C LEU A 973 -8.81 -7.94 -47.65
N GLU A 974 -9.25 -6.73 -47.97
CA GLU A 974 -8.83 -5.99 -49.17
C GLU A 974 -7.32 -5.72 -49.13
N GLN A 975 -6.77 -5.33 -47.96
CA GLN A 975 -5.32 -5.13 -47.82
C GLN A 975 -4.50 -6.42 -47.93
N GLU A 976 -5.06 -7.57 -47.56
CA GLU A 976 -4.42 -8.89 -47.74
C GLU A 976 -4.44 -9.31 -49.23
N SER A 977 -5.58 -9.12 -49.91
CA SER A 977 -5.73 -9.38 -51.35
C SER A 977 -4.86 -8.46 -52.23
N ASP A 978 -4.70 -7.18 -51.86
CA ASP A 978 -3.85 -6.21 -52.58
C ASP A 978 -2.36 -6.64 -52.59
N GLU A 979 -1.90 -7.42 -51.61
CA GLU A 979 -0.54 -7.98 -51.62
C GLU A 979 -0.43 -9.14 -52.61
N GLU A 980 -1.38 -10.08 -52.61
CA GLU A 980 -1.38 -11.23 -53.52
C GLU A 980 -1.44 -10.78 -54.99
N ASP A 981 -2.26 -9.77 -55.29
CA ASP A 981 -2.32 -9.13 -56.62
C ASP A 981 -1.02 -8.38 -56.96
N SER A 982 -0.37 -7.73 -55.98
CA SER A 982 0.91 -7.03 -56.17
C SER A 982 2.09 -7.98 -56.44
N ALA A 983 2.11 -9.15 -55.78
CA ALA A 983 3.07 -10.22 -56.06
C ALA A 983 2.83 -10.84 -57.44
N SER A 984 1.57 -11.14 -57.78
CA SER A 984 1.17 -11.69 -59.09
C SER A 984 1.50 -10.72 -60.24
N LEU A 985 1.37 -9.41 -60.01
CA LEU A 985 1.81 -8.37 -60.93
C LEU A 985 3.33 -8.34 -61.07
N ALA A 986 4.09 -8.49 -59.97
CA ALA A 986 5.56 -8.53 -60.02
C ALA A 986 6.07 -9.67 -60.91
N ASP A 987 5.62 -10.90 -60.67
CA ASP A 987 6.00 -12.09 -61.46
C ASP A 987 5.58 -11.93 -62.93
N SER A 988 4.40 -11.37 -63.17
CA SER A 988 3.91 -11.09 -64.52
C SER A 988 4.74 -10.03 -65.26
N LEU A 989 5.12 -8.92 -64.61
CA LEU A 989 6.04 -7.96 -65.22
C LEU A 989 7.44 -8.56 -65.40
N GLY A 990 7.86 -9.47 -64.51
CA GLY A 990 9.10 -10.25 -64.63
C GLY A 990 9.11 -11.08 -65.91
N VAL A 991 8.05 -11.85 -66.16
CA VAL A 991 7.87 -12.63 -67.39
C VAL A 991 7.77 -11.74 -68.64
N LEU A 992 7.01 -10.64 -68.61
CA LEU A 992 6.92 -9.72 -69.74
C LEU A 992 8.27 -9.07 -70.08
N ASN A 993 9.04 -8.64 -69.06
CA ASN A 993 10.38 -8.10 -69.24
C ASN A 993 11.38 -9.15 -69.72
N LYS A 994 11.34 -10.38 -69.18
CA LYS A 994 12.13 -11.54 -69.65
C LYS A 994 11.86 -11.84 -71.13
N ARG A 995 10.61 -11.67 -71.58
CA ARG A 995 10.18 -11.93 -72.96
C ARG A 995 10.45 -10.78 -73.93
N TRP A 996 10.40 -9.53 -73.47
CA TRP A 996 10.68 -8.31 -74.24
C TRP A 996 11.60 -7.33 -73.47
N PRO A 997 12.90 -7.64 -73.29
CA PRO A 997 13.79 -6.86 -72.42
C PRO A 997 14.00 -5.43 -72.95
N GLY A 998 13.47 -4.43 -72.23
CA GLY A 998 13.48 -3.03 -72.65
C GLY A 998 12.75 -2.74 -73.98
N GLY A 999 12.00 -3.70 -74.52
CA GLY A 999 11.34 -3.62 -75.82
C GLY A 999 9.84 -3.33 -75.69
N THR A 1000 9.27 -2.65 -76.69
CA THR A 1000 7.82 -2.49 -76.75
C THR A 1000 7.12 -3.73 -77.31
N PHE A 1001 6.00 -4.10 -76.72
CA PHE A 1001 5.13 -5.21 -77.12
C PHE A 1001 3.67 -4.77 -77.21
N LYS A 1002 2.84 -5.55 -77.89
CA LYS A 1002 1.41 -5.28 -78.10
C LYS A 1002 0.57 -6.27 -77.28
N ALA A 1003 -0.67 -5.89 -77.00
CA ALA A 1003 -1.65 -6.80 -76.39
C ALA A 1003 -1.99 -8.02 -77.28
N ALA A 1004 -1.67 -7.98 -78.57
CA ALA A 1004 -1.73 -9.15 -79.46
C ALA A 1004 -0.61 -10.15 -79.16
N ASP A 1005 0.61 -9.67 -78.96
CA ASP A 1005 1.81 -10.49 -78.71
C ASP A 1005 1.71 -11.19 -77.34
N VAL A 1006 1.12 -10.53 -76.35
CA VAL A 1006 0.79 -11.13 -75.04
C VAL A 1006 -0.39 -12.10 -75.13
N ALA A 1007 -1.39 -11.84 -75.99
CA ALA A 1007 -2.45 -12.81 -76.25
C ALA A 1007 -1.92 -14.08 -76.94
N ALA A 1008 -0.97 -13.94 -77.87
CA ALA A 1008 -0.27 -15.07 -78.49
C ALA A 1008 0.53 -15.85 -77.44
N LEU A 1009 1.26 -15.18 -76.53
CA LEU A 1009 1.95 -15.84 -75.40
C LEU A 1009 1.00 -16.68 -74.54
N ILE A 1010 -0.19 -16.17 -74.21
CA ILE A 1010 -1.20 -16.87 -73.39
C ILE A 1010 -1.88 -18.04 -74.14
N ASN A 1011 -2.10 -17.91 -75.45
CA ASN A 1011 -2.85 -18.88 -76.25
C ASN A 1011 -1.98 -19.97 -76.87
N GLU A 1012 -0.84 -19.60 -77.46
CA GLU A 1012 0.06 -20.51 -78.18
C GLU A 1012 1.02 -21.24 -77.22
N ASN A 1013 1.38 -20.59 -76.11
CA ASN A 1013 2.32 -21.10 -75.11
C ASN A 1013 1.67 -21.31 -73.73
N GLY A 1014 0.35 -21.50 -73.69
CA GLY A 1014 -0.46 -21.56 -72.45
C GLY A 1014 -0.11 -22.69 -71.45
N ASN A 1015 0.70 -23.67 -71.85
CA ASN A 1015 1.23 -24.73 -70.98
C ASN A 1015 2.69 -24.50 -70.54
N THR A 1016 3.31 -23.37 -70.93
CA THR A 1016 4.64 -22.97 -70.44
C THR A 1016 4.51 -22.20 -69.13
N PRO A 1017 5.49 -22.23 -68.20
CA PRO A 1017 5.42 -21.47 -66.95
C PRO A 1017 5.16 -19.97 -67.18
N ASP A 1018 5.88 -19.36 -68.12
CA ASP A 1018 5.71 -17.97 -68.56
C ASP A 1018 4.28 -17.69 -69.06
N GLY A 1019 3.69 -18.61 -69.85
CA GLY A 1019 2.32 -18.48 -70.34
C GLY A 1019 1.26 -18.68 -69.24
N ILE A 1020 1.53 -19.55 -68.26
CA ILE A 1020 0.64 -19.83 -67.13
C ILE A 1020 0.58 -18.63 -66.18
N VAL A 1021 1.72 -18.07 -65.76
CA VAL A 1021 1.78 -16.90 -64.86
C VAL A 1021 0.98 -15.73 -65.44
N ILE A 1022 1.23 -15.39 -66.72
CA ILE A 1022 0.53 -14.29 -67.40
C ILE A 1022 -0.97 -14.58 -67.58
N ARG A 1023 -1.36 -15.84 -67.80
CA ARG A 1023 -2.77 -16.26 -67.89
C ARG A 1023 -3.47 -16.16 -66.54
N GLU A 1024 -2.86 -16.66 -65.47
CA GLU A 1024 -3.44 -16.71 -64.13
C GLU A 1024 -3.59 -15.31 -63.53
N PHE A 1025 -2.64 -14.41 -63.77
CA PHE A 1025 -2.74 -12.99 -63.38
C PHE A 1025 -3.78 -12.20 -64.19
N LEU A 1026 -3.77 -12.26 -65.52
CA LEU A 1026 -4.69 -11.45 -66.35
C LEU A 1026 -6.11 -12.05 -66.43
N PHE A 1027 -6.27 -13.35 -66.20
CA PHE A 1027 -7.51 -14.10 -66.34
C PHE A 1027 -7.64 -15.23 -65.27
N PRO A 1028 -7.64 -14.88 -63.97
CA PRO A 1028 -7.72 -15.87 -62.88
C PRO A 1028 -8.93 -16.79 -63.05
N GLY A 1029 -8.69 -18.10 -62.89
CA GLY A 1029 -9.69 -19.16 -63.08
C GLY A 1029 -9.94 -19.61 -64.52
N GLN A 1030 -9.58 -18.87 -65.57
CA GLN A 1030 -9.89 -19.21 -66.97
C GLN A 1030 -8.88 -20.18 -67.61
N LYS A 1031 -8.89 -21.44 -67.14
CA LYS A 1031 -7.83 -22.42 -67.43
C LYS A 1031 -7.81 -23.01 -68.86
N ASN A 1032 -8.80 -22.76 -69.72
CA ASN A 1032 -8.80 -23.25 -71.12
C ASN A 1032 -9.29 -22.27 -72.20
N ASP A 1033 -9.72 -21.05 -71.85
CA ASP A 1033 -10.30 -20.11 -72.83
C ASP A 1033 -9.23 -19.47 -73.74
N VAL A 1034 -9.61 -19.16 -74.99
CA VAL A 1034 -8.78 -18.40 -75.92
C VAL A 1034 -8.95 -16.90 -75.64
N VAL A 1035 -7.90 -16.26 -75.10
CA VAL A 1035 -7.98 -14.85 -74.71
C VAL A 1035 -7.80 -13.93 -75.91
N SER A 1036 -8.62 -12.87 -75.98
CA SER A 1036 -8.50 -11.87 -77.07
C SER A 1036 -7.53 -10.75 -76.71
N SER A 1037 -6.82 -10.22 -77.71
CA SER A 1037 -5.94 -9.05 -77.57
C SER A 1037 -6.66 -7.82 -77.00
N LYS A 1038 -7.97 -7.66 -77.29
CA LYS A 1038 -8.83 -6.60 -76.74
C LYS A 1038 -9.22 -6.83 -75.26
N ALA A 1039 -9.11 -8.05 -74.75
CA ALA A 1039 -9.25 -8.33 -73.32
C ALA A 1039 -7.90 -8.13 -72.60
N VAL A 1040 -6.83 -8.72 -73.13
CA VAL A 1040 -5.44 -8.57 -72.63
C VAL A 1040 -5.07 -7.09 -72.50
N GLY A 1041 -5.29 -6.29 -73.55
CA GLY A 1041 -4.97 -4.86 -73.55
C GLY A 1041 -5.80 -4.03 -72.56
N ARG A 1042 -7.01 -4.47 -72.19
CA ARG A 1042 -7.79 -3.81 -71.13
C ARG A 1042 -7.28 -4.15 -69.73
N ARG A 1043 -6.90 -5.41 -69.49
CA ARG A 1043 -6.26 -5.83 -68.22
C ARG A 1043 -4.93 -5.11 -68.03
N LEU A 1044 -4.03 -5.15 -69.01
CA LEU A 1044 -2.72 -4.47 -68.94
C LEU A 1044 -2.82 -2.97 -68.63
N ILE A 1045 -3.81 -2.26 -69.18
CA ILE A 1045 -4.03 -0.83 -68.90
C ILE A 1045 -4.30 -0.55 -67.41
N ALA A 1046 -4.93 -1.46 -66.68
CA ALA A 1046 -5.26 -1.27 -65.26
C ALA A 1046 -4.02 -1.25 -64.34
N HIS A 1047 -2.87 -1.77 -64.80
CA HIS A 1047 -1.63 -1.84 -64.02
C HIS A 1047 -0.54 -0.89 -64.56
N VAL A 1048 -0.87 -0.01 -65.50
CA VAL A 1048 0.08 1.00 -66.04
C VAL A 1048 0.43 2.01 -64.95
N GLY A 1049 1.72 2.24 -64.74
CA GLY A 1049 2.24 3.17 -63.74
C GLY A 1049 2.33 2.64 -62.32
N ASN A 1050 1.96 1.39 -62.06
CA ASN A 1050 2.20 0.72 -60.77
C ASN A 1050 3.63 0.14 -60.74
N PRO A 1051 4.52 0.64 -59.86
CA PRO A 1051 5.84 0.05 -59.66
C PRO A 1051 5.76 -1.16 -58.72
N VAL A 1052 6.44 -2.24 -59.08
CA VAL A 1052 6.56 -3.48 -58.28
C VAL A 1052 8.00 -3.95 -58.27
N ARG A 1053 8.45 -4.58 -57.17
CA ARG A 1053 9.81 -5.14 -57.06
C ARG A 1053 9.83 -6.61 -57.48
N HIS A 1054 10.72 -6.95 -58.40
CA HIS A 1054 11.06 -8.33 -58.78
C HIS A 1054 12.59 -8.47 -58.67
N ASP A 1055 13.06 -9.43 -57.87
CA ASP A 1055 14.45 -9.51 -57.42
C ASP A 1055 14.95 -8.15 -56.86
N ASP A 1056 16.11 -7.66 -57.32
CA ASP A 1056 16.68 -6.35 -56.99
C ASP A 1056 16.34 -5.25 -58.01
N LYS A 1057 15.24 -5.41 -58.76
CA LYS A 1057 14.80 -4.47 -59.80
C LYS A 1057 13.39 -3.96 -59.51
N ILE A 1058 13.18 -2.67 -59.76
CA ILE A 1058 11.84 -2.10 -59.84
C ILE A 1058 11.37 -2.27 -61.29
N LEU A 1059 10.25 -2.98 -61.47
CA LEU A 1059 9.55 -3.11 -62.73
C LEU A 1059 8.37 -2.15 -62.74
N SER A 1060 8.05 -1.57 -63.90
CA SER A 1060 6.90 -0.68 -64.05
C SER A 1060 6.33 -0.79 -65.46
N LEU A 1061 5.04 -1.05 -65.58
CA LEU A 1061 4.37 -1.13 -66.87
C LEU A 1061 4.03 0.28 -67.39
N TYR A 1062 4.51 0.61 -68.58
CA TYR A 1062 4.17 1.82 -69.32
C TYR A 1062 3.32 1.46 -70.54
N ALA A 1063 2.45 2.39 -70.94
CA ALA A 1063 1.71 2.31 -72.20
C ALA A 1063 2.01 3.54 -73.07
N GLY A 1064 2.28 3.30 -74.35
CA GLY A 1064 2.44 4.31 -75.39
C GLY A 1064 1.46 4.08 -76.55
N GLU A 1065 1.56 4.90 -77.58
CA GLU A 1065 0.75 4.78 -78.80
C GLU A 1065 1.67 4.81 -80.04
N ASP A 1066 1.51 3.84 -80.93
CA ASP A 1066 2.24 3.77 -82.20
C ASP A 1066 1.71 4.86 -83.15
N ASN A 1067 2.46 5.96 -83.28
CA ASN A 1067 2.18 7.10 -84.14
C ASN A 1067 1.89 6.75 -85.61
N ARG A 1068 2.23 5.54 -86.09
CA ARG A 1068 1.91 5.11 -87.46
C ARG A 1068 0.52 4.47 -87.60
N ASN A 1069 -0.03 3.89 -86.52
CA ASN A 1069 -1.23 3.02 -86.58
C ASN A 1069 -2.25 3.25 -85.45
N LYS A 1070 -2.03 4.18 -84.50
CA LYS A 1070 -2.90 4.41 -83.32
C LYS A 1070 -3.18 3.15 -82.48
N MET A 1071 -2.23 2.22 -82.47
CA MET A 1071 -2.31 1.02 -81.62
C MET A 1071 -1.51 1.24 -80.35
N LYS A 1072 -2.09 0.86 -79.20
CA LYS A 1072 -1.40 0.93 -77.91
C LYS A 1072 -0.28 -0.12 -77.83
N THR A 1073 0.91 0.35 -77.50
CA THR A 1073 2.08 -0.46 -77.18
C THR A 1073 2.34 -0.40 -75.68
N PHE A 1074 2.98 -1.43 -75.15
CA PHE A 1074 3.34 -1.55 -73.75
C PHE A 1074 4.84 -1.78 -73.62
N LEU A 1075 5.42 -1.37 -72.50
CA LEU A 1075 6.83 -1.55 -72.16
C LEU A 1075 6.92 -1.84 -70.67
N VAL A 1076 7.69 -2.85 -70.26
CA VAL A 1076 8.14 -2.94 -68.85
C VAL A 1076 9.43 -2.14 -68.76
N ASN A 1077 9.39 -1.01 -68.06
CA ASN A 1077 10.60 -0.30 -67.68
C ASN A 1077 11.26 -1.01 -66.50
N VAL A 1078 12.59 -0.99 -66.47
CA VAL A 1078 13.41 -1.66 -65.44
C VAL A 1078 14.34 -0.63 -64.83
N THR A 1079 14.18 -0.35 -63.55
CA THR A 1079 15.08 0.54 -62.80
C THR A 1079 15.81 -0.24 -61.71
N THR A 1080 17.13 -0.07 -61.64
CA THR A 1080 17.93 -0.45 -60.47
C THR A 1080 17.63 0.52 -59.33
N ALA A 1081 17.79 0.08 -58.08
CA ALA A 1081 17.54 0.93 -56.91
C ALA A 1081 18.43 2.19 -56.88
N GLU A 1082 19.64 2.10 -57.42
CA GLU A 1082 20.61 3.21 -57.54
C GLU A 1082 20.29 4.16 -58.70
N GLY A 1083 19.64 3.66 -59.76
CA GLY A 1083 19.40 4.39 -61.02
C GLY A 1083 18.24 5.39 -61.00
N MET A 1084 17.72 5.74 -59.82
CA MET A 1084 16.65 6.75 -59.64
C MET A 1084 17.09 7.97 -58.81
N ALA A 1085 18.40 8.10 -58.55
CA ALA A 1085 19.02 9.25 -57.88
C ALA A 1085 19.62 10.27 -58.88
N ALA A 1086 19.17 10.24 -60.14
CA ALA A 1086 19.59 11.12 -61.25
C ALA A 1086 18.39 11.42 -62.16
#